data_AF-A0A7S6M205-F1
#
_entry.id   AF-A0A7S6M205-F1
#
_cell.length_a   1.000
_cell.length_b   1.000
_cell.length_c   1.000
_cell.angle_alpha   90.00
_cell.angle_beta   90.00
_cell.angle_gamma   90.00
#
_symmetry.space_group_name_H-M   'P 1'
#
loop_
_entity.id
_entity.type
_entity.pdbx_description
1 polymer ?
#
loop_
_entity_poly.entity_id
_entity_poly.type
_entity_poly.pdbx_seq_one_letter_code
_entity_poly.pdbx_strand_id
1 'polypeptide(L)'
;MRKGRFAHLSAFTLIELLTVIAITGVLLTLVIVPIVQSFNLTRSAQGFADAQDKARRVVERVSREVGNSAGIRDNSGIKGALAVRLPGQNGADTMQLLEYLKIDIIKPAEGDPIRGAGGALINPNTGRADPTQVASKGQVVLPVTPGDTIARYFVGRRDPFRGYTNPYDGLLMQQSSDRDNLYVLFRVEYQPYVWVGGSYVANADLFSVDTDGNPILDDPYFWEPDLGLTGGLLTGRALADKQARVRRWLAKAAIVTEVSRYDMIQPLYDKASRGVIYDNNVPRILPLAQFRPTAIGSEPAEGMAAVRLSEESDNMSALGPDVVRTEYGQWGNALVRVWPAGWDPGNVNANQFLIGRYDASINGRFGVFLFDPDVDSDERSDGVLLFDASVYSWIASTGQPYPFSQGLSAFNLGPIAVRGMLMAFVPDPSTGKLTASFDTDEVGNPSFLPLPPNGNSPATSTGIAYSPTNDPDTSGGISDARYAPSHSKYEINGSFNKIWRDRPDIRPNVHRFVDLRVRQQVDGTPSPLNPDPSIGFARARIVPGSETVIGPDQRPGPHYGQAIRYSRTTREPGPNQYRINYVDQVEPTDYRLLGFSNAEVSAFEALSGAYSATNFLSAFIQPRFREGYVQFYSDPNVPLPQGNIRIGYRFQFTGAGDRFSVDYDSRQLISALITIRNYPQSSLPNPQGITVQATAAVRNILR
;
A
#
# COMPACT_ATOMS: atom_id res chain seq x y z
N MET A 1 6.35 35.25 -117.14
CA MET A 1 5.63 34.60 -116.01
C MET A 1 6.34 33.29 -115.65
N ARG A 2 6.21 32.80 -114.41
CA ARG A 2 6.89 31.62 -113.79
C ARG A 2 8.39 31.77 -113.52
N LYS A 3 8.94 31.17 -112.44
CA LYS A 3 8.42 30.89 -111.07
C LYS A 3 9.63 30.57 -110.17
N GLY A 4 9.62 30.99 -108.90
CA GLY A 4 10.80 30.92 -108.01
C GLY A 4 11.12 29.54 -107.44
N ARG A 5 12.37 29.37 -106.98
CA ARG A 5 12.87 28.23 -106.18
C ARG A 5 12.37 28.35 -104.73
N PHE A 6 11.96 27.23 -104.14
CA PHE A 6 11.77 27.09 -102.69
C PHE A 6 12.88 26.21 -102.11
N ALA A 7 13.32 26.51 -100.88
CA ALA A 7 14.31 25.71 -100.17
C ALA A 7 13.71 24.42 -99.61
N HIS A 8 14.49 23.35 -99.56
CA HIS A 8 14.08 22.10 -98.91
C HIS A 8 14.03 22.26 -97.38
N LEU A 9 12.88 21.98 -96.79
CA LEU A 9 12.78 21.57 -95.40
C LEU A 9 13.18 20.08 -95.32
N SER A 10 14.26 19.78 -94.61
CA SER A 10 14.68 18.40 -94.32
C SER A 10 13.72 17.76 -93.32
N ALA A 11 13.04 16.70 -93.74
CA ALA A 11 12.27 15.86 -92.82
C ALA A 11 13.21 15.00 -91.97
N PHE A 12 12.94 14.89 -90.67
CA PHE A 12 13.71 14.08 -89.73
C PHE A 12 13.75 12.61 -90.14
N THR A 13 14.90 11.97 -89.95
CA THR A 13 15.09 10.54 -90.18
C THR A 13 14.49 9.70 -89.05
N LEU A 14 14.15 8.43 -89.35
CA LEU A 14 13.59 7.49 -88.37
C LEU A 14 14.47 7.33 -87.12
N ILE A 15 15.79 7.38 -87.31
CA ILE A 15 16.77 7.21 -86.22
C ILE A 15 16.84 8.44 -85.32
N GLU A 16 16.68 9.65 -85.86
CA GLU A 16 16.56 10.87 -85.05
C GLU A 16 15.29 10.84 -84.20
N LEU A 17 14.15 10.40 -84.76
CA LEU A 17 12.90 10.28 -84.03
C LEU A 17 13.01 9.25 -82.88
N LEU A 18 13.61 8.09 -83.12
CA LEU A 18 13.90 7.09 -82.09
C LEU A 18 14.85 7.63 -81.01
N THR A 19 15.89 8.36 -81.41
CA THR A 19 16.86 8.96 -80.47
C THR A 19 16.21 10.03 -79.60
N VAL A 20 15.35 10.89 -80.17
CA VAL A 20 14.56 11.89 -79.44
C VAL A 20 13.59 11.22 -78.47
N ILE A 21 12.89 10.15 -78.86
CA ILE A 21 12.00 9.41 -77.96
C ILE A 21 12.80 8.76 -76.82
N ALA A 22 13.96 8.16 -77.11
CA ALA A 22 14.81 7.55 -76.08
C ALA A 22 15.36 8.57 -75.08
N ILE A 23 15.92 9.69 -75.56
CA ILE A 23 16.39 10.80 -74.71
C ILE A 23 15.22 11.39 -73.91
N THR A 24 14.05 11.59 -74.54
CA THR A 24 12.86 12.09 -73.84
C THR A 24 12.41 11.12 -72.75
N GLY A 25 12.39 9.80 -72.99
CA GLY A 25 12.05 8.79 -71.98
C GLY A 25 13.02 8.77 -70.79
N VAL A 26 14.33 8.88 -71.05
CA VAL A 26 15.35 9.00 -70.00
C VAL A 26 15.17 10.28 -69.18
N LEU A 27 14.99 11.43 -69.84
CA LEU A 27 14.73 12.72 -69.17
C LEU A 27 13.42 12.69 -68.37
N LEU A 28 12.35 12.12 -68.92
CA LEU A 28 11.07 11.99 -68.23
C LEU A 28 11.21 11.12 -66.97
N THR A 29 11.97 10.03 -67.04
CA THR A 29 12.22 9.15 -65.89
C THR A 29 13.06 9.86 -64.83
N LEU A 30 14.13 10.57 -65.23
CA LEU A 30 14.98 11.36 -64.34
C LEU A 30 14.25 12.50 -63.64
N VAL A 31 13.16 13.02 -64.22
CA VAL A 31 12.33 14.08 -63.62
C VAL A 31 11.17 13.51 -62.79
N ILE A 32 10.45 12.50 -63.30
CA ILE A 32 9.27 11.94 -62.64
C ILE A 32 9.63 11.16 -61.38
N VAL A 33 10.70 10.35 -61.39
CA VAL A 33 11.06 9.52 -60.23
C VAL A 33 11.35 10.37 -58.98
N PRO A 34 12.20 11.42 -59.03
CA PRO A 34 12.42 12.32 -57.90
C PRO A 34 11.18 13.12 -57.48
N ILE A 35 10.29 13.50 -58.43
CA ILE A 35 9.03 14.20 -58.11
C ILE A 35 8.09 13.28 -57.33
N VAL A 36 7.90 12.03 -57.76
CA VAL A 36 7.07 11.05 -57.05
C VAL A 36 7.64 10.73 -55.66
N GLN A 37 8.97 10.57 -55.56
CA GLN A 37 9.64 10.39 -54.27
C GLN A 37 9.44 11.61 -53.35
N SER A 38 9.52 12.82 -53.89
CA SER A 38 9.32 14.06 -53.14
C SER A 38 7.88 14.19 -52.63
N PHE A 39 6.86 13.89 -53.44
CA PHE A 39 5.46 13.83 -52.98
C PHE A 39 5.22 12.77 -51.90
N ASN A 40 5.86 11.59 -52.01
CA ASN A 40 5.77 10.53 -51.00
C ASN A 40 6.43 10.97 -49.68
N LEU A 41 7.61 11.60 -49.75
CA LEU A 41 8.30 12.17 -48.60
C LEU A 41 7.43 13.25 -47.92
N THR A 42 6.91 14.23 -48.67
CA THR A 42 6.04 15.28 -48.12
C THR A 42 4.79 14.71 -47.45
N ARG A 43 4.11 13.73 -48.07
CA ARG A 43 2.96 13.06 -47.46
C ARG A 43 3.31 12.26 -46.20
N SER A 44 4.48 11.62 -46.17
CA SER A 44 4.96 10.94 -44.97
C SER A 44 5.27 11.92 -43.83
N ALA A 45 5.91 13.05 -44.12
CA ALA A 45 6.24 14.08 -43.15
C ALA A 45 4.99 14.76 -42.56
N GLN A 46 3.99 15.07 -43.39
CA GLN A 46 2.69 15.57 -42.94
C GLN A 46 2.01 14.57 -42.01
N GLY A 47 1.91 13.30 -42.42
CA GLY A 47 1.32 12.26 -41.59
C GLY A 47 2.10 11.92 -40.33
N PHE A 48 3.41 12.21 -40.26
CA PHE A 48 4.22 12.06 -39.06
C PHE A 48 3.98 13.22 -38.07
N ALA A 49 3.89 14.45 -38.57
CA ALA A 49 3.53 15.62 -37.75
C ALA A 49 2.11 15.47 -37.16
N ASP A 50 1.14 15.06 -37.98
CA ASP A 50 -0.22 14.75 -37.53
C ASP A 50 -0.25 13.63 -36.46
N ALA A 51 0.57 12.59 -36.63
CA ALA A 51 0.71 11.53 -35.63
C ALA A 51 1.27 12.04 -34.31
N GLN A 52 2.30 12.89 -34.35
CA GLN A 52 2.90 13.50 -33.16
C GLN A 52 1.92 14.38 -32.39
N ASP A 53 1.21 15.28 -33.07
CA ASP A 53 0.25 16.18 -32.44
C ASP A 53 -0.97 15.44 -31.91
N LYS A 54 -1.42 14.37 -32.57
CA LYS A 54 -2.47 13.49 -32.03
C LYS A 54 -1.97 12.72 -30.82
N ALA A 55 -0.79 12.11 -30.87
CA ALA A 55 -0.21 11.39 -29.72
C ALA A 55 -0.13 12.29 -28.48
N ARG A 56 0.39 13.52 -28.62
CA ARG A 56 0.41 14.54 -27.57
C ARG A 56 -0.99 14.82 -27.02
N ARG A 57 -1.98 15.14 -27.86
CA ARG A 57 -3.36 15.45 -27.41
C ARG A 57 -4.02 14.28 -26.68
N VAL A 58 -3.78 13.03 -27.10
CA VAL A 58 -4.32 11.84 -26.43
C VAL A 58 -3.66 11.67 -25.05
N VAL A 59 -2.32 11.73 -24.99
CA VAL A 59 -1.56 11.61 -23.76
C VAL A 59 -1.86 12.76 -22.78
N GLU A 60 -1.96 14.00 -23.24
CA GLU A 60 -2.39 15.16 -22.46
C GLU A 60 -3.82 15.03 -21.92
N ARG A 61 -4.74 14.43 -22.71
CA ARG A 61 -6.11 14.17 -22.26
C ARG A 61 -6.12 13.12 -21.15
N VAL A 62 -5.45 12.00 -21.33
CA VAL A 62 -5.32 10.95 -20.29
C VAL A 62 -4.65 11.50 -19.05
N SER A 63 -3.54 12.22 -19.20
CA SER A 63 -2.80 12.86 -18.10
C SER A 63 -3.65 13.86 -17.32
N ARG A 64 -4.46 14.67 -18.01
CA ARG A 64 -5.40 15.62 -17.38
C ARG A 64 -6.56 14.92 -16.67
N GLU A 65 -7.09 13.85 -17.27
CA GLU A 65 -8.20 13.09 -16.69
C GLU A 65 -7.77 12.28 -15.47
N VAL A 66 -6.56 11.68 -15.49
CA VAL A 66 -5.87 11.13 -14.32
C VAL A 66 -5.61 12.21 -13.26
N GLY A 67 -5.06 13.36 -13.68
CA GLY A 67 -4.71 14.44 -12.75
C GLY A 67 -5.91 15.05 -12.02
N ASN A 68 -7.09 15.01 -12.63
CA ASN A 68 -8.35 15.48 -12.04
C ASN A 68 -9.16 14.37 -11.34
N SER A 69 -8.74 13.10 -11.43
CA SER A 69 -9.51 11.98 -10.87
C SER A 69 -9.49 11.97 -9.34
N ALA A 70 -10.48 11.29 -8.74
CA ALA A 70 -10.53 11.02 -7.30
C ALA A 70 -9.80 9.72 -6.93
N GLY A 71 -9.43 8.91 -7.92
CA GLY A 71 -8.75 7.63 -7.75
C GLY A 71 -8.65 6.86 -9.06
N ILE A 72 -7.92 5.75 -9.03
CA ILE A 72 -7.70 4.86 -10.17
C ILE A 72 -7.79 3.43 -9.67
N ARG A 73 -8.52 2.56 -10.38
CA ARG A 73 -8.59 1.13 -10.01
C ARG A 73 -7.27 0.44 -10.31
N ASP A 74 -6.97 -0.57 -9.50
CA ASP A 74 -5.87 -1.49 -9.75
C ASP A 74 -5.95 -2.13 -11.14
N ASN A 75 -4.91 -1.95 -11.94
CA ASN A 75 -4.79 -2.51 -13.28
C ASN A 75 -3.57 -3.42 -13.45
N SER A 76 -3.00 -3.91 -12.33
CA SER A 76 -1.98 -4.95 -12.35
C SER A 76 -2.55 -6.31 -12.78
N GLY A 77 -1.72 -7.11 -13.45
CA GLY A 77 -2.08 -8.46 -13.92
C GLY A 77 -3.36 -8.48 -14.77
N ILE A 78 -4.24 -9.46 -14.49
CA ILE A 78 -5.47 -9.68 -15.25
C ILE A 78 -6.46 -8.49 -15.19
N LYS A 79 -6.38 -7.63 -14.17
CA LYS A 79 -7.30 -6.50 -13.99
C LYS A 79 -7.12 -5.42 -15.06
N GLY A 80 -5.88 -5.17 -15.48
CA GLY A 80 -5.56 -4.28 -16.60
C GLY A 80 -5.44 -4.98 -17.95
N ALA A 81 -5.58 -6.30 -17.99
CA ALA A 81 -5.41 -7.09 -19.20
C ALA A 81 -6.65 -7.10 -20.09
N LEU A 82 -6.44 -7.24 -21.40
CA LEU A 82 -7.50 -7.46 -22.40
C LEU A 82 -7.11 -8.55 -23.38
N ALA A 83 -8.13 -9.26 -23.87
CA ALA A 83 -7.98 -10.26 -24.93
C ALA A 83 -7.79 -9.60 -26.30
N VAL A 84 -6.74 -10.03 -26.99
CA VAL A 84 -6.38 -9.62 -28.36
C VAL A 84 -6.52 -10.84 -29.27
N ARG A 85 -7.42 -10.75 -30.26
CA ARG A 85 -7.72 -11.79 -31.25
C ARG A 85 -7.03 -11.48 -32.56
N LEU A 86 -6.13 -12.36 -33.00
CA LEU A 86 -5.34 -12.17 -34.22
C LEU A 86 -5.17 -13.50 -34.97
N PRO A 87 -5.04 -13.47 -36.30
CA PRO A 87 -4.70 -14.67 -37.06
C PRO A 87 -3.37 -15.27 -36.60
N GLY A 88 -3.40 -16.56 -36.27
CA GLY A 88 -2.21 -17.35 -36.02
C GLY A 88 -1.46 -17.71 -37.30
N GLN A 89 -0.35 -18.44 -37.17
CA GLN A 89 0.46 -18.87 -38.32
C GLN A 89 -0.33 -19.73 -39.31
N ASN A 90 -1.27 -20.53 -38.83
CA ASN A 90 -2.19 -21.33 -39.62
C ASN A 90 -3.39 -20.55 -40.22
N GLY A 91 -3.46 -19.23 -40.02
CA GLY A 91 -4.56 -18.38 -40.47
C GLY A 91 -5.86 -18.47 -39.65
N ALA A 92 -5.92 -19.32 -38.63
CA ALA A 92 -7.05 -19.36 -37.69
C ALA A 92 -6.84 -18.32 -36.57
N ASP A 93 -7.92 -17.70 -36.10
CA ASP A 93 -7.84 -16.73 -35.00
C ASP A 93 -7.28 -17.37 -33.72
N THR A 94 -6.30 -16.70 -33.13
CA THR A 94 -5.66 -17.02 -31.85
C THR A 94 -5.90 -15.88 -30.86
N MET A 95 -5.82 -16.21 -29.57
CA MET A 95 -6.06 -15.28 -28.48
C MET A 95 -4.83 -15.12 -27.60
N GLN A 96 -4.53 -13.86 -27.24
CA GLN A 96 -3.54 -13.53 -26.24
C GLN A 96 -4.09 -12.49 -25.27
N LEU A 97 -3.85 -12.67 -23.96
CA LEU A 97 -4.06 -11.63 -22.97
C LEU A 97 -2.83 -10.71 -22.94
N LEU A 98 -3.05 -9.41 -23.11
CA LEU A 98 -2.03 -8.38 -22.91
C LEU A 98 -2.38 -7.48 -21.74
N GLU A 99 -1.47 -7.37 -20.78
CA GLU A 99 -1.59 -6.50 -19.61
C GLU A 99 -1.50 -5.00 -19.96
N TYR A 100 -1.95 -4.16 -19.02
CA TYR A 100 -1.90 -2.69 -19.11
C TYR A 100 -2.63 -2.06 -20.32
N LEU A 101 -3.48 -2.82 -21.02
CA LEU A 101 -4.33 -2.33 -22.10
C LEU A 101 -5.58 -1.59 -21.62
N LYS A 102 -5.93 -1.72 -20.33
CA LYS A 102 -7.09 -1.08 -19.68
C LYS A 102 -6.65 -0.20 -18.50
N ILE A 103 -7.34 0.93 -18.32
CA ILE A 103 -7.31 1.71 -17.08
C ILE A 103 -8.70 2.27 -16.78
N ASP A 104 -9.09 2.19 -15.50
CA ASP A 104 -10.36 2.70 -14.99
C ASP A 104 -10.09 3.87 -14.03
N ILE A 105 -10.49 5.06 -14.45
CA ILE A 105 -10.28 6.33 -13.76
C ILE A 105 -11.59 6.70 -13.04
N ILE A 106 -11.54 6.83 -11.72
CA ILE A 106 -12.70 7.20 -10.89
C ILE A 106 -12.84 8.71 -10.92
N LYS A 107 -13.93 9.23 -11.50
CA LYS A 107 -14.14 10.68 -11.59
C LYS A 107 -14.47 11.26 -10.20
N PRO A 108 -14.13 12.54 -9.96
CA PRO A 108 -14.66 13.26 -8.80
C PRO A 108 -16.18 13.43 -8.93
N ALA A 109 -16.87 13.65 -7.81
CA ALA A 109 -18.30 13.94 -7.79
C ALA A 109 -18.61 15.31 -8.42
N GLU A 110 -19.08 15.33 -9.66
CA GLU A 110 -19.50 16.52 -10.41
C GLU A 110 -21.04 16.59 -10.54
N GLY A 111 -21.69 17.49 -9.79
CA GLY A 111 -23.04 17.98 -10.14
C GLY A 111 -24.27 17.16 -9.75
N ASP A 112 -24.14 16.04 -9.03
CA ASP A 112 -25.30 15.27 -8.56
C ASP A 112 -26.28 16.11 -7.71
N PRO A 113 -27.58 15.78 -7.64
CA PRO A 113 -28.58 16.65 -7.02
C PRO A 113 -28.87 16.35 -5.55
N ILE A 114 -29.88 17.00 -4.96
CA ILE A 114 -30.21 16.75 -3.56
C ILE A 114 -31.71 16.61 -3.23
N ARG A 115 -32.64 16.69 -4.24
CA ARG A 115 -34.11 16.36 -4.33
C ARG A 115 -34.96 17.51 -4.97
N GLY A 116 -36.21 17.32 -5.41
CA GLY A 116 -37.28 18.29 -5.07
C GLY A 116 -38.27 19.03 -6.01
N ALA A 117 -39.52 19.22 -5.49
CA ALA A 117 -40.61 20.10 -5.99
C ALA A 117 -41.73 20.52 -4.96
N GLY A 118 -41.79 20.03 -3.70
CA GLY A 118 -42.85 20.33 -2.70
C GLY A 118 -42.54 20.10 -1.19
N GLY A 119 -41.29 19.87 -0.81
CA GLY A 119 -40.85 19.52 0.53
C GLY A 119 -39.33 19.52 0.64
N ALA A 120 -38.65 18.43 0.30
CA ALA A 120 -37.21 18.19 0.50
C ALA A 120 -36.19 19.30 0.07
N LEU A 121 -35.18 19.00 -0.77
CA LEU A 121 -34.12 19.95 -1.11
C LEU A 121 -34.21 20.44 -2.56
N ILE A 122 -33.32 21.31 -3.04
CA ILE A 122 -33.43 21.85 -4.42
C ILE A 122 -32.40 21.15 -5.32
N ASN A 123 -32.85 20.69 -6.49
CA ASN A 123 -32.14 19.74 -7.33
C ASN A 123 -31.56 20.43 -8.57
N PRO A 124 -30.22 20.43 -8.77
CA PRO A 124 -29.57 21.01 -9.94
C PRO A 124 -30.09 20.50 -11.29
N ASN A 125 -30.82 19.38 -11.34
CA ASN A 125 -31.41 18.83 -12.56
C ASN A 125 -32.81 19.41 -12.87
N THR A 126 -33.51 19.99 -11.88
CA THR A 126 -34.87 20.56 -12.05
C THR A 126 -34.91 22.09 -12.05
N GLY A 127 -33.97 22.75 -11.36
CA GLY A 127 -33.99 24.20 -11.17
C GLY A 127 -35.23 24.73 -10.40
N ARG A 128 -36.02 23.84 -9.78
CA ARG A 128 -37.22 24.13 -8.98
C ARG A 128 -37.28 23.23 -7.75
N ALA A 129 -38.19 23.56 -6.81
CA ALA A 129 -37.81 23.67 -5.40
C ALA A 129 -38.80 23.13 -4.37
N ASP A 130 -38.36 23.14 -3.12
CA ASP A 130 -38.69 22.16 -2.08
C ASP A 130 -38.36 22.87 -0.73
N PRO A 131 -39.31 23.17 0.18
CA PRO A 131 -39.05 24.06 1.34
C PRO A 131 -38.45 23.44 2.63
N THR A 132 -38.79 22.19 3.01
CA THR A 132 -38.26 21.43 4.15
C THR A 132 -36.85 20.83 3.92
N GLN A 133 -35.99 21.57 3.23
CA GLN A 133 -34.54 21.49 3.37
C GLN A 133 -34.10 21.63 4.82
N VAL A 134 -32.93 21.08 5.14
CA VAL A 134 -32.14 21.56 6.29
C VAL A 134 -30.65 21.82 5.99
N ALA A 135 -30.08 21.45 4.82
CA ALA A 135 -28.72 21.85 4.40
C ALA A 135 -28.47 21.76 2.87
N SER A 136 -27.86 22.79 2.25
CA SER A 136 -27.89 23.05 0.79
C SER A 136 -26.84 22.31 -0.07
N LYS A 137 -27.11 22.16 -1.39
CA LYS A 137 -26.07 21.97 -2.42
C LYS A 137 -25.73 23.31 -3.07
N GLY A 138 -24.53 23.78 -2.76
CA GLY A 138 -23.83 24.87 -3.44
C GLY A 138 -22.34 24.85 -3.06
N GLN A 139 -21.85 23.70 -2.59
CA GLN A 139 -20.49 23.56 -2.16
C GLN A 139 -19.60 23.59 -3.40
N VAL A 140 -18.56 24.43 -3.36
CA VAL A 140 -17.39 24.21 -4.21
C VAL A 140 -16.85 22.85 -3.77
N VAL A 141 -17.22 21.80 -4.50
CA VAL A 141 -16.64 20.48 -4.32
C VAL A 141 -15.21 20.62 -4.84
N LEU A 142 -14.31 20.99 -3.91
CA LEU A 142 -12.93 20.55 -3.98
C LEU A 142 -12.99 19.05 -4.35
N PRO A 143 -12.37 18.60 -5.44
CA PRO A 143 -12.65 17.29 -6.07
C PRO A 143 -12.22 16.03 -5.28
N VAL A 144 -12.32 16.08 -3.96
CA VAL A 144 -11.81 15.14 -2.94
C VAL A 144 -12.66 13.88 -2.79
N THR A 145 -13.94 13.90 -3.15
CA THR A 145 -14.83 12.73 -3.00
C THR A 145 -15.02 12.00 -4.35
N PRO A 146 -14.81 10.66 -4.39
CA PRO A 146 -15.17 9.82 -5.53
C PRO A 146 -16.65 9.95 -5.91
N GLY A 147 -16.92 10.05 -7.22
CA GLY A 147 -18.27 9.96 -7.77
C GLY A 147 -18.60 8.58 -8.33
N ASP A 148 -19.88 8.34 -8.62
CA ASP A 148 -20.38 7.04 -9.13
C ASP A 148 -19.99 6.75 -10.59
N THR A 149 -19.30 7.67 -11.27
CA THR A 149 -18.94 7.57 -12.69
C THR A 149 -17.47 7.23 -12.87
N ILE A 150 -17.20 6.18 -13.66
CA ILE A 150 -15.85 5.73 -14.04
C ILE A 150 -15.63 6.02 -15.52
N ALA A 151 -14.47 6.61 -15.84
CA ALA A 151 -13.96 6.74 -17.19
C ALA A 151 -12.96 5.61 -17.47
N ARG A 152 -13.28 4.73 -18.42
CA ARG A 152 -12.39 3.64 -18.85
C ARG A 152 -11.73 3.99 -20.17
N TYR A 153 -10.41 3.88 -20.20
CA TYR A 153 -9.63 3.82 -21.43
C TYR A 153 -9.24 2.37 -21.69
N PHE A 154 -9.45 1.89 -22.92
CA PHE A 154 -9.15 0.51 -23.27
C PHE A 154 -8.81 0.35 -24.76
N VAL A 155 -7.94 -0.60 -25.08
CA VAL A 155 -7.62 -0.96 -26.46
C VAL A 155 -8.53 -2.10 -26.93
N GLY A 156 -9.19 -1.93 -28.07
CA GLY A 156 -10.09 -2.94 -28.62
C GLY A 156 -10.23 -2.84 -30.14
N ARG A 157 -10.72 -3.90 -30.79
CA ARG A 157 -11.04 -3.88 -32.23
C ARG A 157 -12.09 -2.80 -32.53
N ARG A 158 -11.88 -2.02 -33.59
CA ARG A 158 -12.78 -0.94 -34.04
C ARG A 158 -14.23 -1.41 -34.20
N ASP A 159 -14.41 -2.62 -34.72
CA ASP A 159 -15.66 -3.38 -34.73
C ASP A 159 -15.41 -4.77 -34.08
N PRO A 160 -15.93 -5.03 -32.87
CA PRO A 160 -15.74 -6.32 -32.20
C PRO A 160 -16.44 -7.49 -32.91
N PHE A 161 -17.43 -7.23 -33.77
CA PHE A 161 -18.17 -8.27 -34.50
C PHE A 161 -17.49 -8.71 -35.80
N ARG A 162 -16.38 -8.07 -36.18
CA ARG A 162 -15.58 -8.42 -37.37
C ARG A 162 -14.20 -8.91 -36.94
N GLY A 163 -13.62 -9.85 -37.70
CA GLY A 163 -12.23 -10.25 -37.53
C GLY A 163 -11.28 -9.04 -37.64
N TYR A 164 -10.07 -9.16 -37.08
CA TYR A 164 -9.02 -8.15 -37.29
C TYR A 164 -8.76 -8.00 -38.80
N THR A 165 -8.51 -6.79 -39.29
CA THR A 165 -8.22 -6.55 -40.71
C THR A 165 -7.30 -5.35 -40.90
N ASN A 166 -6.09 -5.59 -41.39
CA ASN A 166 -5.09 -4.56 -41.64
C ASN A 166 -4.65 -4.55 -43.12
N PRO A 167 -5.24 -3.69 -43.97
CA PRO A 167 -4.91 -3.62 -45.40
C PRO A 167 -3.56 -2.94 -45.69
N TYR A 168 -2.83 -2.46 -44.68
CA TYR A 168 -1.67 -1.58 -44.86
C TYR A 168 -0.31 -2.27 -44.74
N ASP A 169 -0.17 -3.30 -43.89
CA ASP A 169 1.12 -3.97 -43.63
C ASP A 169 1.19 -5.40 -44.21
N GLY A 170 0.07 -6.15 -44.17
CA GLY A 170 0.00 -7.51 -44.72
C GLY A 170 0.84 -8.56 -43.98
N LEU A 171 1.26 -8.29 -42.73
CA LEU A 171 2.14 -9.17 -41.95
C LEU A 171 1.40 -10.36 -41.31
N LEU A 172 0.24 -10.11 -40.72
CA LEU A 172 -0.57 -11.14 -40.02
C LEU A 172 -1.63 -11.78 -40.92
N MET A 173 -1.82 -11.28 -42.13
CA MET A 173 -2.82 -11.72 -43.09
C MET A 173 -2.44 -11.25 -44.48
N GLN A 174 -2.93 -11.94 -45.51
CA GLN A 174 -2.85 -11.46 -46.87
C GLN A 174 -3.54 -10.10 -47.00
N GLN A 175 -2.94 -9.16 -47.75
CA GLN A 175 -3.55 -7.86 -47.99
C GLN A 175 -4.91 -8.02 -48.69
N SER A 176 -5.97 -7.52 -48.06
CA SER A 176 -7.33 -7.50 -48.60
C SER A 176 -7.76 -6.07 -48.94
N SER A 177 -8.68 -5.93 -49.90
CA SER A 177 -9.41 -4.70 -50.17
C SER A 177 -10.53 -4.41 -49.15
N ASP A 178 -10.74 -5.30 -48.18
CA ASP A 178 -11.73 -5.13 -47.12
C ASP A 178 -11.50 -3.89 -46.26
N ARG A 179 -12.61 -3.36 -45.73
CA ARG A 179 -12.57 -2.23 -44.79
C ARG A 179 -11.79 -2.58 -43.52
N ASP A 180 -10.88 -1.69 -43.15
CA ASP A 180 -10.03 -1.74 -41.97
C ASP A 180 -10.78 -2.08 -40.67
N ASN A 181 -10.20 -2.97 -39.87
CA ASN A 181 -10.64 -3.27 -38.52
C ASN A 181 -9.41 -3.46 -37.61
N LEU A 182 -8.76 -2.34 -37.30
CA LEU A 182 -7.58 -2.25 -36.45
C LEU A 182 -7.95 -2.19 -34.96
N TYR A 183 -6.96 -2.38 -34.09
CA TYR A 183 -7.10 -2.07 -32.67
C TYR A 183 -6.97 -0.57 -32.45
N VAL A 184 -7.95 0.03 -31.77
CA VAL A 184 -8.02 1.47 -31.49
C VAL A 184 -8.16 1.70 -29.99
N LEU A 185 -7.73 2.87 -29.53
CA LEU A 185 -7.94 3.29 -28.14
C LEU A 185 -9.34 3.90 -28.02
N PHE A 186 -10.17 3.29 -27.19
CA PHE A 186 -11.48 3.78 -26.80
C PHE A 186 -11.40 4.53 -25.46
N ARG A 187 -12.34 5.47 -25.27
CA ARG A 187 -12.73 6.07 -24.00
C ARG A 187 -14.23 5.90 -23.81
N VAL A 188 -14.65 5.48 -22.64
CA VAL A 188 -16.07 5.29 -22.30
C VAL A 188 -16.34 5.72 -20.86
N GLU A 189 -17.49 6.34 -20.63
CA GLU A 189 -17.98 6.68 -19.29
C GLU A 189 -19.13 5.76 -18.91
N TYR A 190 -19.07 5.20 -17.70
CA TYR A 190 -20.11 4.31 -17.18
C TYR A 190 -20.29 4.47 -15.68
N GLN A 191 -21.44 4.02 -15.20
CA GLN A 191 -21.75 3.86 -13.79
C GLN A 191 -21.88 2.34 -13.52
N PRO A 192 -21.13 1.77 -12.57
CA PRO A 192 -21.16 0.33 -12.28
C PRO A 192 -22.46 -0.09 -11.58
N TYR A 193 -23.08 0.83 -10.84
CA TYR A 193 -24.41 0.69 -10.24
C TYR A 193 -25.38 1.69 -10.87
N VAL A 194 -26.66 1.35 -10.90
CA VAL A 194 -27.76 2.17 -11.43
C VAL A 194 -28.93 2.17 -10.45
N TRP A 195 -29.65 3.28 -10.36
CA TRP A 195 -30.82 3.40 -9.47
C TRP A 195 -32.06 2.80 -10.14
N VAL A 196 -32.57 1.70 -9.59
CA VAL A 196 -33.76 0.99 -10.10
C VAL A 196 -34.65 0.59 -8.93
N GLY A 197 -35.95 0.90 -9.01
CA GLY A 197 -36.94 0.43 -8.04
C GLY A 197 -36.77 0.93 -6.60
N GLY A 198 -35.96 1.97 -6.37
CA GLY A 198 -35.70 2.50 -5.03
C GLY A 198 -34.42 1.99 -4.35
N SER A 199 -33.57 1.26 -5.09
CA SER A 199 -32.23 0.85 -4.63
C SER A 199 -31.19 1.02 -5.74
N TYR A 200 -29.91 1.02 -5.36
CA TYR A 200 -28.81 0.83 -6.31
C TYR A 200 -28.64 -0.66 -6.61
N VAL A 201 -28.58 -1.00 -7.89
CA VAL A 201 -28.36 -2.37 -8.39
C VAL A 201 -27.23 -2.38 -9.41
N ALA A 202 -26.53 -3.50 -9.58
CA ALA A 202 -25.46 -3.62 -10.57
C ALA A 202 -25.97 -3.35 -11.99
N ASN A 203 -25.15 -2.66 -12.79
CA ASN A 203 -25.46 -2.30 -14.17
C ASN A 203 -25.30 -3.51 -15.11
N ALA A 204 -26.24 -4.46 -15.03
CA ALA A 204 -26.30 -5.67 -15.85
C ALA A 204 -26.42 -5.38 -17.37
N ASP A 205 -26.73 -4.14 -17.75
CA ASP A 205 -26.75 -3.72 -19.15
C ASP A 205 -25.35 -3.62 -19.77
N LEU A 206 -24.32 -3.40 -18.96
CA LEU A 206 -22.91 -3.33 -19.37
C LEU A 206 -22.06 -4.47 -18.81
N PHE A 207 -22.34 -4.92 -17.58
CA PHE A 207 -21.52 -5.90 -16.87
C PHE A 207 -22.20 -7.27 -16.74
N SER A 208 -21.38 -8.32 -16.65
CA SER A 208 -21.83 -9.55 -16.00
C SER A 208 -21.89 -9.29 -14.49
N VAL A 209 -22.80 -9.97 -13.78
CA VAL A 209 -22.98 -9.83 -12.33
C VAL A 209 -22.50 -11.13 -11.65
N ASP A 210 -21.86 -11.02 -10.49
CA ASP A 210 -21.42 -12.16 -9.69
C ASP A 210 -22.55 -12.78 -8.84
N THR A 211 -22.22 -13.76 -8.00
CA THR A 211 -23.18 -14.44 -7.11
C THR A 211 -23.76 -13.54 -6.03
N ASP A 212 -23.05 -12.47 -5.68
CA ASP A 212 -23.40 -11.57 -4.58
C ASP A 212 -24.15 -10.33 -5.08
N GLY A 213 -24.37 -10.24 -6.40
CA GLY A 213 -25.11 -9.15 -7.05
C GLY A 213 -24.24 -7.98 -7.49
N ASN A 214 -22.91 -8.08 -7.47
CA ASN A 214 -21.99 -7.00 -7.83
C ASN A 214 -21.54 -7.07 -9.32
N PRO A 215 -21.22 -5.93 -9.95
CA PRO A 215 -20.78 -5.89 -11.34
C PRO A 215 -19.31 -6.35 -11.48
N ILE A 216 -19.05 -7.29 -12.38
CA ILE A 216 -17.70 -7.80 -12.68
C ILE A 216 -16.98 -6.78 -13.59
N LEU A 217 -16.18 -5.90 -12.99
CA LEU A 217 -15.48 -4.83 -13.71
C LEU A 217 -14.22 -5.30 -14.46
N ASP A 218 -13.65 -6.44 -14.04
CA ASP A 218 -12.33 -6.91 -14.44
C ASP A 218 -12.38 -8.17 -15.34
N ASP A 219 -13.39 -8.23 -16.23
CA ASP A 219 -13.49 -9.19 -17.35
C ASP A 219 -12.51 -8.81 -18.48
N PRO A 220 -11.42 -9.57 -18.74
CA PRO A 220 -10.49 -9.27 -19.84
C PRO A 220 -11.08 -9.60 -21.22
N TYR A 221 -12.16 -10.38 -21.28
CA TYR A 221 -12.90 -10.73 -22.48
C TYR A 221 -14.13 -9.84 -22.71
N PHE A 222 -14.29 -8.72 -21.99
CA PHE A 222 -15.54 -7.94 -22.02
C PHE A 222 -15.91 -7.41 -23.41
N TRP A 223 -14.90 -7.14 -24.26
CA TRP A 223 -15.06 -6.63 -25.63
C TRP A 223 -15.28 -7.75 -26.67
N GLU A 224 -15.07 -9.00 -26.31
CA GLU A 224 -15.14 -10.15 -27.23
C GLU A 224 -16.57 -10.73 -27.25
N PRO A 225 -17.29 -10.66 -28.39
CA PRO A 225 -18.76 -10.82 -28.42
C PRO A 225 -19.25 -12.26 -28.21
N ASP A 226 -18.36 -13.23 -28.32
CA ASP A 226 -18.59 -14.67 -28.32
C ASP A 226 -17.93 -15.38 -27.12
N LEU A 227 -17.21 -14.67 -26.25
CA LEU A 227 -16.47 -15.28 -25.12
C LEU A 227 -17.05 -14.95 -23.74
N GLY A 228 -17.04 -15.97 -22.87
CA GLY A 228 -17.35 -15.85 -21.44
C GLY A 228 -16.18 -15.29 -20.62
N LEU A 229 -16.41 -15.13 -19.31
CA LEU A 229 -15.42 -14.60 -18.35
C LEU A 229 -14.12 -15.42 -18.30
N THR A 230 -14.18 -16.70 -18.64
CA THR A 230 -13.06 -17.65 -18.66
C THR A 230 -12.42 -17.82 -20.05
N GLY A 231 -12.86 -17.05 -21.06
CA GLY A 231 -12.37 -17.16 -22.43
C GLY A 231 -12.97 -18.31 -23.24
N GLY A 232 -13.92 -19.07 -22.68
CA GLY A 232 -14.66 -20.11 -23.40
C GLY A 232 -15.74 -19.56 -24.34
N LEU A 233 -15.96 -20.23 -25.49
CA LEU A 233 -17.00 -19.89 -26.46
C LEU A 233 -18.40 -20.03 -25.86
N LEU A 234 -19.22 -18.99 -26.01
CA LEU A 234 -20.61 -18.96 -25.58
C LEU A 234 -21.55 -19.45 -26.70
N THR A 235 -22.64 -20.09 -26.30
CA THR A 235 -23.72 -20.51 -27.21
C THR A 235 -25.09 -20.11 -26.66
N GLY A 236 -26.13 -20.22 -27.51
CA GLY A 236 -27.52 -20.01 -27.11
C GLY A 236 -27.79 -18.63 -26.46
N ARG A 237 -28.50 -18.63 -25.33
CA ARG A 237 -28.92 -17.41 -24.64
C ARG A 237 -27.74 -16.58 -24.11
N ALA A 238 -26.74 -17.23 -23.53
CA ALA A 238 -25.56 -16.57 -22.97
C ALA A 238 -24.78 -15.78 -24.04
N LEU A 239 -24.68 -16.32 -25.27
CA LEU A 239 -24.12 -15.63 -26.42
C LEU A 239 -24.92 -14.37 -26.77
N ALA A 240 -26.26 -14.49 -26.89
CA ALA A 240 -27.12 -13.35 -27.21
C ALA A 240 -27.02 -12.22 -26.17
N ASP A 241 -26.97 -12.56 -24.87
CA ASP A 241 -26.82 -11.59 -23.79
C ASP A 241 -25.43 -10.94 -23.78
N LYS A 242 -24.34 -11.68 -24.05
CA LYS A 242 -22.98 -11.11 -24.22
C LYS A 242 -22.93 -10.16 -25.41
N GLN A 243 -23.45 -10.55 -26.57
CA GLN A 243 -23.51 -9.70 -27.76
C GLN A 243 -24.31 -8.42 -27.52
N ALA A 244 -25.41 -8.47 -26.75
CA ALA A 244 -26.16 -7.29 -26.35
C ALA A 244 -25.34 -6.34 -25.48
N ARG A 245 -24.58 -6.86 -24.49
CA ARG A 245 -23.66 -6.04 -23.67
C ARG A 245 -22.55 -5.42 -24.51
N VAL A 246 -21.92 -6.17 -25.42
CA VAL A 246 -20.88 -5.62 -26.32
C VAL A 246 -21.42 -4.51 -27.24
N ARG A 247 -22.65 -4.65 -27.78
CA ARG A 247 -23.30 -3.57 -28.55
C ARG A 247 -23.55 -2.31 -27.72
N ARG A 248 -23.94 -2.47 -26.45
CA ARG A 248 -24.14 -1.34 -25.52
C ARG A 248 -22.83 -0.65 -25.13
N TRP A 249 -21.76 -1.41 -24.95
CA TRP A 249 -20.40 -0.86 -24.81
C TRP A 249 -19.97 -0.09 -26.07
N LEU A 250 -20.12 -0.68 -27.25
CA LEU A 250 -19.79 -0.05 -28.53
C LEU A 250 -20.59 1.23 -28.78
N ALA A 251 -21.86 1.27 -28.37
CA ALA A 251 -22.71 2.47 -28.48
C ALA A 251 -22.31 3.60 -27.51
N LYS A 252 -21.63 3.29 -26.40
CA LYS A 252 -21.12 4.29 -25.43
C LYS A 252 -19.66 4.68 -25.65
N ALA A 253 -18.87 3.84 -26.31
CA ALA A 253 -17.43 4.05 -26.46
C ALA A 253 -17.10 5.02 -27.59
N ALA A 254 -16.30 6.04 -27.28
CA ALA A 254 -15.74 6.97 -28.26
C ALA A 254 -14.31 6.57 -28.62
N ILE A 255 -13.98 6.56 -29.92
CA ILE A 255 -12.61 6.33 -30.37
C ILE A 255 -11.79 7.59 -30.10
N VAL A 256 -10.65 7.46 -29.42
CA VAL A 256 -9.76 8.58 -29.10
C VAL A 256 -8.67 8.74 -30.17
N THR A 257 -8.33 7.65 -30.87
CA THR A 257 -7.31 7.58 -31.93
C THR A 257 -7.94 7.67 -33.33
N GLU A 258 -8.75 8.71 -33.58
CA GLU A 258 -9.71 8.82 -34.71
C GLU A 258 -9.13 8.77 -36.15
N VAL A 259 -7.80 8.77 -36.36
CA VAL A 259 -7.21 8.74 -37.70
C VAL A 259 -7.14 7.30 -38.21
N SER A 260 -7.61 7.05 -39.43
CA SER A 260 -7.93 5.73 -39.99
C SER A 260 -6.73 4.82 -40.34
N ARG A 261 -5.59 4.95 -39.65
CA ARG A 261 -4.33 4.25 -39.99
C ARG A 261 -3.51 3.83 -38.77
N TYR A 262 -4.03 3.99 -37.56
CA TYR A 262 -3.31 3.66 -36.33
C TYR A 262 -3.83 2.33 -35.77
N ASP A 263 -2.93 1.36 -35.67
CA ASP A 263 -3.17 0.09 -34.99
C ASP A 263 -2.47 0.16 -33.63
N MET A 264 -3.18 -0.10 -32.53
CA MET A 264 -2.66 0.00 -31.16
C MET A 264 -1.92 -1.26 -30.70
N ILE A 265 -1.65 -2.18 -31.61
CA ILE A 265 -0.82 -3.37 -31.45
C ILE A 265 0.22 -3.43 -32.56
N GLN A 266 1.28 -4.21 -32.36
CA GLN A 266 2.28 -4.46 -33.39
C GLN A 266 2.81 -5.89 -33.29
N PRO A 267 2.74 -6.71 -34.35
CA PRO A 267 3.50 -7.96 -34.39
C PRO A 267 5.01 -7.69 -34.38
N LEU A 268 5.75 -8.53 -33.68
CA LEU A 268 7.19 -8.64 -33.81
C LEU A 268 7.49 -9.41 -35.10
N TYR A 269 8.36 -8.87 -35.93
CA TYR A 269 8.77 -9.49 -37.20
C TYR A 269 10.26 -9.24 -37.44
N ASP A 270 10.90 -10.16 -38.16
CA ASP A 270 12.27 -9.95 -38.64
C ASP A 270 12.27 -8.95 -39.81
N LYS A 271 13.07 -7.90 -39.69
CA LYS A 271 13.19 -6.83 -40.70
C LYS A 271 13.78 -7.31 -42.02
N ALA A 272 14.58 -8.38 -42.03
CA ALA A 272 15.20 -8.89 -43.25
C ALA A 272 14.22 -9.75 -44.08
N SER A 273 13.52 -10.68 -43.44
CA SER A 273 12.58 -11.60 -44.11
C SER A 273 11.12 -11.11 -44.16
N ARG A 274 10.76 -10.08 -43.38
CA ARG A 274 9.37 -9.67 -43.07
C ARG A 274 8.51 -10.78 -42.44
N GLY A 275 9.11 -11.88 -41.97
CA GLY A 275 8.39 -12.94 -41.26
C GLY A 275 7.99 -12.51 -39.85
N VAL A 276 6.71 -12.66 -39.51
CA VAL A 276 6.22 -12.48 -38.13
C VAL A 276 6.79 -13.59 -37.24
N ILE A 277 7.17 -13.22 -36.02
CA ILE A 277 7.65 -14.14 -34.99
C ILE A 277 6.44 -14.73 -34.26
N TYR A 278 6.26 -16.04 -34.38
CA TYR A 278 5.22 -16.79 -33.69
C TYR A 278 5.80 -17.57 -32.50
N ASP A 279 5.00 -17.70 -31.45
CA ASP A 279 5.18 -18.68 -30.40
C ASP A 279 4.22 -19.85 -30.66
N ASN A 280 4.76 -20.94 -31.20
CA ASN A 280 4.00 -22.02 -31.83
C ASN A 280 3.08 -21.48 -32.94
N ASN A 281 1.80 -21.21 -32.64
CA ASN A 281 0.84 -20.63 -33.59
C ASN A 281 0.44 -19.17 -33.27
N VAL A 282 0.79 -18.64 -32.09
CA VAL A 282 0.34 -17.33 -31.60
C VAL A 282 1.36 -16.25 -32.00
N PRO A 283 0.97 -15.15 -32.67
CA PRO A 283 1.91 -14.10 -33.05
C PRO A 283 2.41 -13.35 -31.81
N ARG A 284 3.73 -13.14 -31.68
CA ARG A 284 4.26 -12.30 -30.60
C ARG A 284 3.98 -10.83 -30.91
N ILE A 285 3.26 -10.16 -30.01
CA ILE A 285 2.78 -8.79 -30.20
C ILE A 285 3.24 -7.85 -29.09
N LEU A 286 3.47 -6.59 -29.46
CA LEU A 286 3.76 -5.47 -28.58
C LEU A 286 2.52 -4.55 -28.52
N PRO A 287 1.94 -4.28 -27.33
CA PRO A 287 0.89 -3.29 -27.19
C PRO A 287 1.48 -1.88 -27.32
N LEU A 288 0.92 -1.06 -28.21
CA LEU A 288 1.41 0.28 -28.50
C LEU A 288 0.80 1.36 -27.60
N ALA A 289 -0.35 1.10 -26.98
CA ALA A 289 -0.88 1.90 -25.88
C ALA A 289 -0.83 1.07 -24.58
N GLN A 290 -0.22 1.63 -23.53
CA GLN A 290 -0.05 0.97 -22.23
C GLN A 290 -0.27 1.99 -21.10
N PHE A 291 -1.01 1.57 -20.07
CA PHE A 291 -1.25 2.35 -18.85
C PHE A 291 -0.62 1.62 -17.67
N ARG A 292 0.58 2.03 -17.25
CA ARG A 292 1.32 1.36 -16.18
C ARG A 292 1.27 2.18 -14.89
N PRO A 293 1.09 1.54 -13.71
CA PRO A 293 1.55 2.10 -12.45
C PRO A 293 3.04 2.47 -12.56
N THR A 294 3.45 3.53 -11.85
CA THR A 294 4.87 3.86 -11.77
C THR A 294 5.46 3.07 -10.61
N ALA A 295 6.32 2.11 -10.94
CA ALA A 295 7.12 1.41 -9.94
C ALA A 295 8.08 2.42 -9.30
N ILE A 296 7.93 2.62 -7.98
CA ILE A 296 8.88 3.36 -7.16
C ILE A 296 9.81 2.32 -6.52
N GLY A 297 11.10 2.45 -6.81
CA GLY A 297 12.13 1.58 -6.27
C GLY A 297 12.87 2.25 -5.12
N SER A 298 12.93 1.54 -4.00
CA SER A 298 13.73 1.85 -2.82
C SER A 298 13.54 3.25 -2.27
N GLU A 299 12.27 3.63 -2.09
CA GLU A 299 11.93 4.93 -1.51
C GLU A 299 12.31 4.96 -0.02
N PRO A 300 13.13 5.93 0.43
CA PRO A 300 13.44 6.11 1.84
C PRO A 300 12.18 6.64 2.54
N ALA A 301 11.57 5.82 3.39
CA ALA A 301 10.33 6.19 4.04
C ALA A 301 10.59 7.04 5.30
N GLU A 302 9.93 8.20 5.41
CA GLU A 302 10.15 9.17 6.47
C GLU A 302 9.49 8.72 7.78
N GLY A 303 10.27 8.76 8.86
CA GLY A 303 9.82 8.44 10.21
C GLY A 303 9.06 9.61 10.85
N MET A 304 7.83 9.35 11.30
CA MET A 304 7.09 10.24 12.19
C MET A 304 7.13 9.65 13.61
N ALA A 305 7.63 10.43 14.56
CA ALA A 305 7.47 10.15 15.98
C ALA A 305 6.30 10.97 16.55
N ALA A 306 5.40 10.32 17.29
CA ALA A 306 4.35 11.01 18.03
C ALA A 306 4.94 11.77 19.24
N VAL A 307 5.29 13.05 19.05
CA VAL A 307 5.69 13.96 20.13
C VAL A 307 4.58 15.00 20.34
N ARG A 308 3.89 14.97 21.49
CA ARG A 308 2.93 16.02 21.87
C ARG A 308 3.55 17.01 22.85
N LEU A 309 3.08 18.25 22.83
CA LEU A 309 3.51 19.27 23.79
C LEU A 309 3.27 18.79 25.23
N SER A 310 4.28 18.94 26.09
CA SER A 310 4.32 18.44 27.49
C SER A 310 4.50 16.92 27.66
N GLU A 311 4.68 16.15 26.58
CA GLU A 311 5.05 14.72 26.64
C GLU A 311 6.56 14.47 26.47
N GLU A 312 7.35 15.54 26.32
CA GLU A 312 8.81 15.51 26.27
C GLU A 312 9.39 14.76 27.49
N SER A 313 10.20 13.72 27.23
CA SER A 313 11.02 13.06 28.25
C SER A 313 12.50 13.27 27.95
N ASP A 314 13.33 13.04 28.96
CA ASP A 314 14.76 12.88 28.74
C ASP A 314 15.01 11.76 27.71
N ASN A 315 15.99 11.96 26.84
CA ASN A 315 16.51 10.97 25.88
C ASN A 315 15.52 10.41 24.83
N MET A 316 14.44 11.13 24.46
CA MET A 316 13.54 10.71 23.36
C MET A 316 14.24 10.46 22.01
N SER A 317 15.42 11.04 21.78
CA SER A 317 16.25 10.82 20.59
C SER A 317 16.76 9.37 20.41
N ALA A 318 16.63 8.51 21.43
CA ALA A 318 16.99 7.10 21.34
C ALA A 318 15.88 6.20 20.74
N LEU A 319 14.64 6.71 20.64
CA LEU A 319 13.49 5.96 20.14
C LEU A 319 13.30 6.15 18.63
N GLY A 320 12.87 5.08 17.96
CA GLY A 320 12.51 5.14 16.54
C GLY A 320 11.11 5.72 16.30
N PRO A 321 10.75 6.01 15.04
CA PRO A 321 9.41 6.42 14.67
C PRO A 321 8.41 5.26 14.84
N ASP A 322 7.20 5.55 15.35
CA ASP A 322 6.13 4.55 15.51
C ASP A 322 5.34 4.36 14.19
N VAL A 323 5.39 5.40 13.34
CA VAL A 323 4.78 5.47 12.02
C VAL A 323 5.83 5.88 11.00
N VAL A 324 5.89 5.16 9.89
CA VAL A 324 6.76 5.46 8.75
C VAL A 324 5.89 5.71 7.52
N ARG A 325 6.21 6.71 6.69
CA ARG A 325 5.42 7.08 5.50
C ARG A 325 6.28 7.23 4.24
N THR A 326 5.73 6.86 3.10
CA THR A 326 6.25 7.23 1.78
C THR A 326 5.60 8.52 1.26
N GLU A 327 6.21 9.14 0.25
CA GLU A 327 5.70 10.29 -0.50
C GLU A 327 4.38 9.94 -1.22
N TYR A 328 4.27 8.74 -1.79
CA TYR A 328 3.07 8.25 -2.49
C TYR A 328 2.42 7.06 -1.76
N GLY A 329 1.11 7.08 -1.60
CA GLY A 329 0.32 5.93 -1.12
C GLY A 329 -0.20 5.04 -2.25
N GLN A 330 -1.36 4.40 -2.02
CA GLN A 330 -2.02 3.46 -2.94
C GLN A 330 -1.08 2.39 -3.54
N TRP A 331 -0.33 1.71 -2.68
CA TRP A 331 0.66 0.70 -3.06
C TRP A 331 0.02 -0.54 -3.69
N GLY A 332 0.57 -0.99 -4.82
CA GLY A 332 0.48 -2.36 -5.31
C GLY A 332 1.82 -3.09 -5.09
N ASN A 333 1.77 -4.41 -4.89
CA ASN A 333 2.94 -5.29 -4.85
C ASN A 333 4.07 -4.82 -3.90
N ALA A 334 3.72 -4.26 -2.74
CA ALA A 334 4.67 -3.64 -1.82
C ALA A 334 5.68 -4.66 -1.27
N LEU A 335 6.97 -4.30 -1.36
CA LEU A 335 8.11 -4.98 -0.77
C LEU A 335 8.83 -3.98 0.15
N VAL A 336 8.67 -4.16 1.46
CA VAL A 336 9.27 -3.33 2.51
C VAL A 336 10.57 -4.00 2.94
N ARG A 337 11.69 -3.28 2.94
CA ARG A 337 12.94 -3.72 3.60
C ARG A 337 13.17 -2.90 4.86
N VAL A 338 13.56 -3.59 5.94
CA VAL A 338 13.89 -2.96 7.21
C VAL A 338 15.24 -3.47 7.69
N TRP A 339 16.24 -2.59 7.68
CA TRP A 339 17.58 -2.89 8.19
C TRP A 339 17.68 -2.44 9.64
N PRO A 340 17.98 -3.36 10.59
CA PRO A 340 18.19 -3.01 11.98
C PRO A 340 19.36 -2.02 12.17
N ALA A 341 19.28 -1.20 13.22
CA ALA A 341 20.41 -0.41 13.69
C ALA A 341 21.65 -1.30 13.92
N GLY A 342 22.77 -0.95 13.28
CA GLY A 342 24.01 -1.74 13.32
C GLY A 342 24.15 -2.80 12.20
N TRP A 343 23.19 -2.88 11.28
CA TRP A 343 23.30 -3.76 10.10
C TRP A 343 24.53 -3.44 9.25
N ASP A 344 25.27 -4.48 8.86
CA ASP A 344 26.47 -4.43 8.02
C ASP A 344 26.45 -5.59 7.01
N PRO A 345 26.33 -5.33 5.70
CA PRO A 345 26.31 -6.38 4.67
C PRO A 345 27.65 -7.13 4.55
N GLY A 346 28.74 -6.60 5.09
CA GLY A 346 30.05 -7.25 5.10
C GLY A 346 30.27 -8.23 6.25
N ASN A 347 29.32 -8.35 7.19
CA ASN A 347 29.47 -9.14 8.42
C ASN A 347 28.35 -10.17 8.56
N VAL A 348 28.71 -11.45 8.46
CA VAL A 348 27.80 -12.63 8.61
C VAL A 348 27.07 -12.73 9.96
N ASN A 349 27.41 -11.88 10.94
CA ASN A 349 26.74 -11.81 12.23
C ASN A 349 25.83 -10.56 12.36
N ALA A 350 25.75 -9.73 11.32
CA ALA A 350 25.04 -8.45 11.30
C ALA A 350 24.42 -8.09 9.93
N ASN A 351 24.41 -9.02 8.97
CA ASN A 351 23.88 -8.85 7.61
C ASN A 351 22.41 -9.27 7.46
N GLN A 352 21.80 -9.90 8.47
CA GLN A 352 20.38 -10.26 8.49
C GLN A 352 19.46 -9.02 8.58
N PHE A 353 18.35 -9.02 7.86
CA PHE A 353 17.37 -7.92 7.85
C PHE A 353 15.93 -8.43 7.70
N LEU A 354 14.93 -7.54 7.79
CA LEU A 354 13.52 -7.93 7.65
C LEU A 354 12.92 -7.49 6.33
N ILE A 355 12.01 -8.32 5.80
CA ILE A 355 11.28 -8.11 4.57
C ILE A 355 9.78 -8.22 4.84
N GLY A 356 9.01 -7.18 4.53
CA GLY A 356 7.56 -7.21 4.51
C GLY A 356 7.04 -7.37 3.08
N ARG A 357 6.30 -8.43 2.78
CA ARG A 357 5.77 -8.69 1.42
C ARG A 357 4.48 -9.48 1.42
N TYR A 358 3.73 -9.39 0.32
CA TYR A 358 2.69 -10.37 -0.01
C TYR A 358 3.34 -11.67 -0.50
N ASP A 359 3.01 -12.80 0.13
CA ASP A 359 3.73 -14.06 -0.10
C ASP A 359 2.78 -15.25 -0.31
N ALA A 360 3.11 -16.11 -1.28
CA ALA A 360 2.28 -17.26 -1.67
C ALA A 360 2.23 -18.36 -0.60
N SER A 361 3.29 -18.55 0.21
CA SER A 361 3.35 -19.53 1.30
C SER A 361 2.28 -19.29 2.38
N ILE A 362 1.86 -18.03 2.54
CA ILE A 362 0.78 -17.61 3.44
C ILE A 362 -0.50 -17.26 2.67
N ASN A 363 -0.78 -17.92 1.54
CA ASN A 363 -1.98 -17.72 0.72
C ASN A 363 -2.13 -16.30 0.14
N GLY A 364 -1.02 -15.64 -0.21
CA GLY A 364 -1.03 -14.29 -0.77
C GLY A 364 -1.32 -13.19 0.26
N ARG A 365 -1.19 -13.48 1.57
CA ARG A 365 -1.25 -12.49 2.65
C ARG A 365 0.07 -11.71 2.73
N PHE A 366 0.00 -10.50 3.30
CA PHE A 366 1.18 -9.73 3.69
C PHE A 366 1.73 -10.23 5.03
N GLY A 367 3.01 -10.61 5.04
CA GLY A 367 3.75 -11.01 6.23
C GLY A 367 5.11 -10.33 6.31
N VAL A 368 5.71 -10.35 7.50
CA VAL A 368 7.07 -9.90 7.79
C VAL A 368 7.95 -11.11 8.03
N PHE A 369 9.05 -11.19 7.28
CA PHE A 369 10.00 -12.29 7.22
C PHE A 369 11.37 -11.81 7.68
N LEU A 370 12.13 -12.66 8.38
CA LEU A 370 13.57 -12.51 8.56
C LEU A 370 14.27 -13.06 7.31
N PHE A 371 15.16 -12.29 6.72
CA PHE A 371 15.96 -12.69 5.57
C PHE A 371 17.44 -12.72 5.95
N ASP A 372 18.09 -13.83 5.64
CA ASP A 372 19.51 -14.06 5.87
C ASP A 372 20.24 -14.20 4.52
N PRO A 373 21.01 -13.18 4.08
CA PRO A 373 21.63 -13.21 2.75
C PRO A 373 22.74 -14.26 2.60
N ASP A 374 23.17 -14.95 3.67
CA ASP A 374 24.10 -16.09 3.58
C ASP A 374 23.38 -17.42 3.29
N VAL A 375 22.04 -17.47 3.38
CA VAL A 375 21.22 -18.69 3.24
C VAL A 375 20.07 -18.53 2.25
N ASP A 376 19.40 -17.38 2.27
CA ASP A 376 18.27 -17.00 1.40
C ASP A 376 18.76 -16.35 0.10
N SER A 377 18.04 -16.58 -1.01
CA SER A 377 18.49 -16.21 -2.36
C SER A 377 17.59 -15.21 -3.09
N ASP A 378 16.27 -15.23 -2.87
CA ASP A 378 15.31 -14.30 -3.44
C ASP A 378 14.45 -13.64 -2.35
N GLU A 379 14.61 -12.32 -2.20
CA GLU A 379 13.83 -11.46 -1.32
C GLU A 379 12.30 -11.54 -1.54
N ARG A 380 11.83 -12.11 -2.65
CA ARG A 380 10.41 -12.28 -2.97
C ARG A 380 9.81 -13.63 -2.55
N SER A 381 10.61 -14.63 -2.18
CA SER A 381 10.13 -15.97 -1.80
C SER A 381 10.77 -16.54 -0.54
N ASP A 382 12.00 -16.14 -0.21
CA ASP A 382 12.82 -16.81 0.79
C ASP A 382 12.74 -16.09 2.16
N GLY A 383 13.34 -16.65 3.21
CA GLY A 383 13.28 -16.12 4.57
C GLY A 383 12.17 -16.71 5.47
N VAL A 384 12.29 -16.43 6.78
CA VAL A 384 11.50 -17.03 7.86
C VAL A 384 10.39 -16.07 8.32
N LEU A 385 9.12 -16.47 8.13
CA LEU A 385 7.96 -15.69 8.59
C LEU A 385 8.00 -15.45 10.11
N LEU A 386 7.99 -14.19 10.54
CA LEU A 386 7.91 -13.79 11.95
C LEU A 386 6.52 -13.28 12.36
N PHE A 387 5.83 -12.56 11.48
CA PHE A 387 4.56 -11.90 11.77
C PHE A 387 3.64 -11.83 10.53
N ASP A 388 2.42 -12.36 10.60
CA ASP A 388 1.39 -12.23 9.57
C ASP A 388 0.54 -10.98 9.85
N ALA A 389 0.91 -9.87 9.19
CA ALA A 389 0.22 -8.60 9.33
C ALA A 389 -1.23 -8.64 8.79
N SER A 390 -1.55 -9.57 7.90
CA SER A 390 -2.92 -9.70 7.37
C SER A 390 -3.84 -10.42 8.34
N VAL A 391 -3.35 -11.43 9.06
CA VAL A 391 -4.05 -12.03 10.20
C VAL A 391 -4.27 -10.99 11.28
N TYR A 392 -3.23 -10.24 11.63
CA TYR A 392 -3.35 -9.12 12.57
C TYR A 392 -4.48 -8.16 12.18
N SER A 393 -4.46 -7.64 10.94
CA SER A 393 -5.48 -6.69 10.47
C SER A 393 -6.88 -7.30 10.44
N TRP A 394 -7.00 -8.58 10.10
CA TRP A 394 -8.28 -9.28 10.10
C TRP A 394 -8.85 -9.46 11.52
N ILE A 395 -8.06 -9.95 12.48
CA ILE A 395 -8.46 -10.10 13.89
C ILE A 395 -8.85 -8.74 14.49
N ALA A 396 -8.04 -7.70 14.24
CA ALA A 396 -8.33 -6.34 14.69
C ALA A 396 -9.63 -5.79 14.08
N SER A 397 -9.86 -5.97 12.78
CA SER A 397 -11.08 -5.49 12.09
C SER A 397 -12.36 -6.20 12.52
N THR A 398 -12.25 -7.45 13.00
CA THR A 398 -13.38 -8.27 13.44
C THR A 398 -13.68 -8.16 14.94
N GLY A 399 -12.90 -7.35 15.68
CA GLY A 399 -13.06 -7.16 17.13
C GLY A 399 -12.72 -8.41 17.95
N GLN A 400 -11.94 -9.33 17.38
CA GLN A 400 -11.50 -10.56 18.04
C GLN A 400 -10.31 -10.25 18.98
N PRO A 401 -10.13 -11.01 20.08
CA PRO A 401 -9.13 -10.69 21.10
C PRO A 401 -7.69 -10.92 20.62
N TYR A 402 -6.76 -10.15 21.18
CA TYR A 402 -5.31 -10.32 21.02
C TYR A 402 -4.80 -10.36 19.56
N PRO A 403 -5.11 -9.37 18.70
CA PRO A 403 -4.68 -9.37 17.30
C PRO A 403 -3.16 -9.45 17.13
N PHE A 404 -2.38 -8.80 18.00
CA PHE A 404 -0.92 -8.89 17.97
C PHE A 404 -0.45 -10.32 18.22
N SER A 405 -0.89 -10.95 19.32
CA SER A 405 -0.53 -12.35 19.62
C SER A 405 -0.93 -13.32 18.50
N GLN A 406 -2.09 -13.13 17.87
CA GLN A 406 -2.55 -14.00 16.78
C GLN A 406 -1.81 -13.78 15.45
N GLY A 407 -1.21 -12.60 15.25
CA GLY A 407 -0.32 -12.34 14.10
C GLY A 407 1.08 -12.94 14.23
N LEU A 408 1.53 -13.31 15.44
CA LEU A 408 2.88 -13.85 15.64
C LEU A 408 3.04 -15.28 15.10
N SER A 409 4.12 -15.53 14.35
CA SER A 409 4.56 -16.88 14.01
C SER A 409 5.26 -17.52 15.22
N ALA A 410 4.49 -17.91 16.23
CA ALA A 410 5.00 -18.37 17.53
C ALA A 410 5.97 -19.56 17.45
N PHE A 411 5.83 -20.42 16.43
CA PHE A 411 6.76 -21.52 16.17
C PHE A 411 8.14 -21.01 15.71
N ASN A 412 8.16 -20.09 14.75
CA ASN A 412 9.41 -19.53 14.19
C ASN A 412 10.13 -18.60 15.18
N LEU A 413 9.40 -18.02 16.13
CA LEU A 413 9.94 -17.15 17.19
C LEU A 413 10.49 -17.93 18.41
N GLY A 414 10.54 -19.26 18.37
CA GLY A 414 11.15 -20.09 19.42
C GLY A 414 12.65 -19.82 19.67
N PRO A 415 13.50 -19.70 18.63
CA PRO A 415 14.92 -19.39 18.81
C PRO A 415 15.14 -17.93 19.26
N ILE A 416 15.92 -17.75 20.33
CA ILE A 416 16.20 -16.43 20.93
C ILE A 416 16.79 -15.43 19.91
N ALA A 417 17.71 -15.87 19.03
CA ALA A 417 18.31 -15.01 18.01
C ALA A 417 17.25 -14.46 17.02
N VAL A 418 16.38 -15.32 16.52
CA VAL A 418 15.27 -14.95 15.62
C VAL A 418 14.27 -14.03 16.34
N ARG A 419 13.95 -14.34 17.60
CA ARG A 419 13.07 -13.51 18.43
C ARG A 419 13.65 -12.12 18.72
N GLY A 420 14.97 -12.02 18.89
CA GLY A 420 15.68 -10.75 19.04
C GLY A 420 15.65 -9.86 17.79
N MET A 421 15.44 -10.45 16.61
CA MET A 421 15.34 -9.74 15.33
C MET A 421 13.92 -9.28 14.99
N LEU A 422 12.88 -9.68 15.74
CA LEU A 422 11.50 -9.33 15.43
C LEU A 422 11.29 -7.80 15.38
N MET A 423 10.85 -7.31 14.22
CA MET A 423 10.21 -6.01 14.07
C MET A 423 8.86 -6.20 13.39
N ALA A 424 7.78 -6.27 14.17
CA ALA A 424 6.43 -6.34 13.64
C ALA A 424 5.98 -4.96 13.12
N PHE A 425 5.35 -4.95 11.95
CA PHE A 425 4.73 -3.75 11.37
C PHE A 425 3.57 -4.16 10.46
N VAL A 426 2.67 -3.20 10.22
CA VAL A 426 1.47 -3.38 9.40
C VAL A 426 1.43 -2.30 8.33
N PRO A 427 1.41 -2.66 7.04
CA PRO A 427 1.19 -1.70 5.98
C PRO A 427 -0.28 -1.27 5.92
N ASP A 428 -0.50 0.01 5.71
CA ASP A 428 -1.69 0.56 5.09
C ASP A 428 -1.32 1.00 3.66
N PRO A 429 -1.53 0.14 2.66
CA PRO A 429 -1.26 0.46 1.26
C PRO A 429 -2.03 1.68 0.77
N SER A 430 -3.18 2.02 1.37
CA SER A 430 -4.03 3.10 0.87
C SER A 430 -3.42 4.48 1.12
N THR A 431 -2.90 4.70 2.34
CA THR A 431 -2.30 5.97 2.77
C THR A 431 -0.78 6.03 2.60
N GLY A 432 -0.13 4.91 2.26
CA GLY A 432 1.33 4.83 2.13
C GLY A 432 2.04 4.82 3.49
N LYS A 433 1.43 4.17 4.48
CA LYS A 433 1.83 4.23 5.89
C LYS A 433 2.21 2.84 6.38
N LEU A 434 3.33 2.72 7.07
CA LEU A 434 3.67 1.57 7.92
C LEU A 434 3.42 1.96 9.37
N THR A 435 2.68 1.12 10.10
CA THR A 435 2.48 1.28 11.54
C THR A 435 3.26 0.18 12.25
N ALA A 436 4.23 0.55 13.08
CA ALA A 436 5.09 -0.38 13.83
C ALA A 436 4.78 -0.37 15.34
N SER A 437 3.63 0.19 15.73
CA SER A 437 3.14 0.22 17.11
C SER A 437 1.83 -0.56 17.28
N PHE A 438 1.67 -1.16 18.47
CA PHE A 438 0.57 -2.05 18.86
C PHE A 438 0.14 -1.73 20.29
N ASP A 439 -1.13 -1.87 20.64
CA ASP A 439 -1.60 -1.68 22.03
C ASP A 439 -1.24 -2.89 22.90
N THR A 440 -0.92 -2.67 24.18
CA THR A 440 -0.61 -3.75 25.13
C THR A 440 -1.80 -4.69 25.32
N ASP A 441 -3.04 -4.21 25.17
CA ASP A 441 -4.26 -5.03 25.21
C ASP A 441 -4.35 -6.05 24.05
N GLU A 442 -3.56 -5.87 22.99
CA GLU A 442 -3.47 -6.78 21.84
C GLU A 442 -2.55 -7.99 22.12
N VAL A 443 -1.81 -7.97 23.24
CA VAL A 443 -0.97 -9.07 23.73
C VAL A 443 -1.77 -9.89 24.75
N GLY A 444 -1.94 -11.17 24.47
CA GLY A 444 -2.57 -12.14 25.38
C GLY A 444 -2.63 -13.54 24.80
N ASN A 445 -3.36 -14.45 25.44
CA ASN A 445 -3.58 -15.81 24.98
C ASN A 445 -5.02 -16.01 24.46
N PRO A 446 -5.24 -16.24 23.16
CA PRO A 446 -6.59 -16.39 22.58
C PRO A 446 -7.33 -17.65 23.06
N SER A 447 -6.65 -18.60 23.70
CA SER A 447 -7.29 -19.76 24.35
C SER A 447 -7.82 -19.46 25.76
N PHE A 448 -7.54 -18.28 26.32
CA PHE A 448 -7.98 -17.92 27.67
C PHE A 448 -9.39 -17.31 27.66
N LEU A 449 -10.36 -18.03 28.21
CA LEU A 449 -11.75 -17.60 28.33
C LEU A 449 -12.24 -17.79 29.79
N PRO A 450 -13.04 -16.85 30.34
CA PRO A 450 -13.52 -15.61 29.71
C PRO A 450 -12.43 -14.55 29.56
N LEU A 451 -12.57 -13.67 28.58
CA LEU A 451 -11.67 -12.54 28.35
C LEU A 451 -11.76 -11.51 29.50
N PRO A 452 -10.68 -10.79 29.82
CA PRO A 452 -10.70 -9.68 30.78
C PRO A 452 -11.76 -8.62 30.39
N PRO A 453 -12.76 -8.31 31.24
CA PRO A 453 -13.92 -7.50 30.85
C PRO A 453 -13.60 -6.03 30.56
N ASN A 454 -12.39 -5.58 30.88
CA ASN A 454 -11.93 -4.21 30.59
C ASN A 454 -10.79 -4.16 29.55
N GLY A 455 -10.33 -5.31 29.01
CA GLY A 455 -9.09 -5.43 28.24
C GLY A 455 -7.88 -5.90 29.06
N ASN A 456 -6.76 -6.20 28.40
CA ASN A 456 -5.65 -7.00 28.93
C ASN A 456 -4.34 -6.23 29.12
N SER A 457 -4.37 -5.10 29.84
CA SER A 457 -3.14 -4.35 30.20
C SER A 457 -2.62 -4.77 31.57
N PRO A 458 -1.35 -4.46 31.92
CA PRO A 458 -0.82 -4.76 33.24
C PRO A 458 -1.65 -4.10 34.33
N ALA A 459 -2.06 -4.91 35.32
CA ALA A 459 -2.83 -4.50 36.46
C ALA A 459 -2.20 -4.99 37.77
N THR A 460 -2.31 -4.16 38.81
CA THR A 460 -1.69 -4.41 40.12
C THR A 460 -2.60 -3.88 41.23
N SER A 461 -2.75 -4.66 42.30
CA SER A 461 -3.44 -4.21 43.52
C SER A 461 -2.61 -3.14 44.24
N THR A 462 -3.24 -2.06 44.68
CA THR A 462 -2.56 -1.12 45.60
C THR A 462 -2.30 -1.75 46.97
N GLY A 463 -3.04 -2.80 47.33
CA GLY A 463 -3.05 -3.39 48.67
C GLY A 463 -3.91 -2.58 49.66
N ILE A 464 -3.89 -2.98 50.93
CA ILE A 464 -4.57 -2.22 51.98
C ILE A 464 -3.86 -0.88 52.18
N ALA A 465 -4.63 0.19 52.43
CA ALA A 465 -4.13 1.56 52.58
C ALA A 465 -3.50 1.81 53.97
N TYR A 466 -2.46 1.03 54.33
CA TYR A 466 -1.67 1.25 55.55
C TYR A 466 -0.37 2.01 55.26
N SER A 467 0.05 2.87 56.19
CA SER A 467 1.40 3.43 56.23
C SER A 467 2.40 2.37 56.72
N PRO A 468 3.72 2.50 56.43
CA PRO A 468 4.73 1.56 56.90
C PRO A 468 4.82 1.41 58.42
N THR A 469 4.37 2.41 59.18
CA THR A 469 4.34 2.41 60.65
C THR A 469 3.15 1.64 61.22
N ASN A 470 2.07 1.51 60.45
CA ASN A 470 0.78 1.03 60.92
C ASN A 470 0.36 -0.30 60.24
N ASP A 471 1.15 -0.79 59.29
CA ASP A 471 0.90 -2.06 58.60
C ASP A 471 1.17 -3.25 59.53
N PRO A 472 0.13 -4.02 59.93
CA PRO A 472 0.28 -5.12 60.87
C PRO A 472 0.96 -6.35 60.25
N ASP A 473 0.97 -6.47 58.92
CA ASP A 473 1.59 -7.61 58.22
C ASP A 473 2.61 -7.14 57.18
N THR A 474 3.83 -7.01 57.65
CA THR A 474 5.06 -6.86 56.87
C THR A 474 6.04 -8.00 57.21
N SER A 475 5.48 -9.18 57.52
CA SER A 475 6.23 -10.42 57.79
C SER A 475 6.76 -11.05 56.48
N GLY A 476 7.60 -12.09 56.59
CA GLY A 476 8.12 -12.81 55.41
C GLY A 476 9.36 -12.18 54.74
N GLY A 477 9.70 -12.67 53.55
CA GLY A 477 10.84 -12.27 52.72
C GLY A 477 10.45 -11.38 51.55
N ILE A 478 11.38 -10.58 51.02
CA ILE A 478 11.15 -9.68 49.86
C ILE A 478 10.73 -10.42 48.57
N SER A 479 11.08 -11.70 48.47
CA SER A 479 10.72 -12.61 47.36
C SER A 479 9.30 -13.16 47.47
N ASP A 480 8.60 -12.91 48.57
CA ASP A 480 7.27 -13.48 48.79
C ASP A 480 6.26 -12.89 47.81
N ALA A 481 5.25 -13.70 47.50
CA ALA A 481 4.21 -13.45 46.51
C ALA A 481 3.53 -12.06 46.57
N ARG A 482 3.49 -11.45 47.76
CA ARG A 482 2.87 -10.15 48.04
C ARG A 482 3.80 -8.96 47.76
N TYR A 483 5.12 -9.16 47.82
CA TYR A 483 6.11 -8.08 47.76
C TYR A 483 6.97 -8.08 46.49
N ALA A 484 7.13 -9.23 45.83
CA ALA A 484 7.90 -9.37 44.60
C ALA A 484 7.16 -8.76 43.37
N PRO A 485 7.72 -7.76 42.65
CA PRO A 485 7.01 -7.05 41.58
C PRO A 485 6.54 -7.94 40.42
N SER A 486 7.31 -8.98 40.09
CA SER A 486 7.01 -9.95 39.03
C SER A 486 5.90 -10.95 39.37
N HIS A 487 5.46 -11.01 40.64
CA HIS A 487 4.48 -12.01 41.08
C HIS A 487 3.03 -11.50 40.95
N SER A 488 2.10 -12.35 40.52
CA SER A 488 0.70 -11.95 40.26
C SER A 488 0.00 -11.29 41.45
N LYS A 489 0.30 -11.73 42.68
CA LYS A 489 -0.22 -11.20 43.97
C LYS A 489 0.50 -9.95 44.51
N TYR A 490 1.37 -9.30 43.73
CA TYR A 490 2.09 -8.09 44.13
C TYR A 490 1.14 -6.96 44.61
N GLU A 491 1.44 -6.38 45.78
CA GLU A 491 0.74 -5.23 46.35
C GLU A 491 1.69 -4.02 46.48
N ILE A 492 1.31 -2.88 45.90
CA ILE A 492 2.18 -1.69 45.85
C ILE A 492 2.45 -1.13 47.26
N ASN A 493 1.42 -0.95 48.10
CA ASN A 493 1.60 -0.49 49.48
C ASN A 493 2.33 -1.53 50.33
N GLY A 494 1.95 -2.81 50.23
CA GLY A 494 2.56 -3.88 51.03
C GLY A 494 4.06 -4.00 50.78
N SER A 495 4.49 -3.97 49.50
CA SER A 495 5.90 -3.99 49.12
C SER A 495 6.66 -2.75 49.60
N PHE A 496 6.10 -1.56 49.40
CA PHE A 496 6.68 -0.31 49.90
C PHE A 496 6.84 -0.32 51.43
N ASN A 497 5.80 -0.73 52.16
CA ASN A 497 5.78 -0.81 53.62
C ASN A 497 6.84 -1.81 54.14
N LYS A 498 6.95 -2.98 53.50
CA LYS A 498 7.95 -4.01 53.81
C LYS A 498 9.37 -3.44 53.70
N ILE A 499 9.71 -2.87 52.56
CA ILE A 499 11.05 -2.38 52.26
C ILE A 499 11.40 -1.19 53.16
N TRP A 500 10.48 -0.24 53.35
CA TRP A 500 10.69 0.94 54.19
C TRP A 500 10.96 0.58 55.66
N ARG A 501 10.36 -0.52 56.13
CA ARG A 501 10.56 -1.05 57.50
C ARG A 501 11.85 -1.84 57.63
N ASP A 502 12.10 -2.78 56.72
CA ASP A 502 13.28 -3.66 56.73
C ASP A 502 14.59 -2.93 56.44
N ARG A 503 14.53 -1.87 55.61
CA ARG A 503 15.70 -1.15 55.07
C ARG A 503 15.67 0.34 55.42
N PRO A 504 15.90 0.69 56.70
CA PRO A 504 15.94 2.09 57.15
C PRO A 504 17.09 2.89 56.52
N ASP A 505 18.15 2.21 56.10
CA ASP A 505 19.36 2.71 55.44
C ASP A 505 19.08 3.40 54.09
N ILE A 506 18.07 2.95 53.35
CA ILE A 506 17.76 3.44 51.99
C ILE A 506 16.38 4.07 51.86
N ARG A 507 15.72 4.47 52.96
CA ARG A 507 14.36 5.05 52.94
C ARG A 507 14.13 6.16 51.90
N PRO A 508 15.05 7.12 51.65
CA PRO A 508 14.88 8.13 50.58
C PRO A 508 14.82 7.54 49.16
N ASN A 509 15.21 6.28 48.99
CA ASN A 509 15.29 5.56 47.72
C ASN A 509 14.18 4.50 47.55
N VAL A 510 13.26 4.36 48.50
CA VAL A 510 12.14 3.40 48.45
C VAL A 510 10.92 4.09 47.83
N HIS A 511 10.38 3.54 46.74
CA HIS A 511 9.25 4.10 46.01
C HIS A 511 8.08 3.14 45.93
N ARG A 512 6.85 3.66 45.77
CA ARG A 512 5.70 2.93 45.25
C ARG A 512 5.80 2.89 43.72
N PHE A 513 5.88 1.71 43.12
CA PHE A 513 6.08 1.57 41.68
C PHE A 513 5.40 0.34 41.07
N VAL A 514 5.41 0.29 39.74
CA VAL A 514 5.11 -0.88 38.92
C VAL A 514 6.20 -0.99 37.86
N ASP A 515 6.82 -2.17 37.70
CA ASP A 515 7.77 -2.46 36.63
C ASP A 515 7.06 -3.19 35.48
N LEU A 516 6.73 -2.45 34.42
CA LEU A 516 5.99 -2.97 33.26
C LEU A 516 6.74 -4.06 32.49
N ARG A 517 8.05 -4.24 32.72
CA ARG A 517 8.83 -5.31 32.08
C ARG A 517 8.50 -6.68 32.67
N VAL A 518 8.24 -6.74 33.98
CA VAL A 518 8.02 -8.00 34.71
C VAL A 518 6.60 -8.19 35.24
N ARG A 519 5.74 -7.15 35.18
CA ARG A 519 4.30 -7.35 35.37
C ARG A 519 3.72 -8.19 34.25
N GLN A 520 2.95 -9.20 34.63
CA GLN A 520 2.06 -9.92 33.74
C GLN A 520 0.81 -9.09 33.41
N GLN A 521 0.22 -9.41 32.27
CA GLN A 521 -1.13 -8.99 31.87
C GLN A 521 -2.20 -9.60 32.80
N VAL A 522 -3.45 -9.16 32.66
CA VAL A 522 -4.58 -9.67 33.47
C VAL A 522 -4.87 -11.15 33.21
N ASP A 523 -4.67 -11.63 31.97
CA ASP A 523 -4.76 -13.05 31.61
C ASP A 523 -3.52 -13.88 32.03
N GLY A 524 -2.56 -13.26 32.71
CA GLY A 524 -1.32 -13.89 33.17
C GLY A 524 -0.22 -13.98 32.12
N THR A 525 -0.43 -13.50 30.88
CA THR A 525 0.64 -13.49 29.87
C THR A 525 1.79 -12.54 30.25
N PRO A 526 3.03 -12.86 29.89
CA PRO A 526 4.17 -11.98 30.14
C PRO A 526 4.09 -10.66 29.36
N SER A 527 4.69 -9.61 29.90
CA SER A 527 4.86 -8.34 29.19
C SER A 527 5.71 -8.49 27.91
N PRO A 528 5.38 -7.77 26.81
CA PRO A 528 6.25 -7.69 25.63
C PRO A 528 7.62 -7.07 25.96
N LEU A 529 7.73 -6.28 27.02
CA LEU A 529 8.96 -5.60 27.48
C LEU A 529 9.84 -6.46 28.40
N ASN A 530 9.54 -7.75 28.57
CA ASN A 530 10.25 -8.61 29.52
C ASN A 530 11.75 -8.76 29.14
N PRO A 531 12.69 -8.56 30.09
CA PRO A 531 14.13 -8.60 29.82
C PRO A 531 14.65 -10.01 29.52
N ASP A 532 13.90 -11.07 29.84
CA ASP A 532 14.24 -12.42 29.42
C ASP A 532 13.98 -12.56 27.90
N PRO A 533 15.03 -12.76 27.07
CA PRO A 533 14.90 -12.75 25.62
C PRO A 533 14.22 -14.02 25.07
N SER A 534 13.93 -15.02 25.93
CA SER A 534 13.06 -16.15 25.59
C SER A 534 11.58 -15.86 25.81
N ILE A 535 11.23 -14.83 26.61
CA ILE A 535 9.87 -14.51 27.05
C ILE A 535 9.35 -13.20 26.45
N GLY A 536 10.13 -12.12 26.51
CA GLY A 536 9.79 -10.80 25.97
C GLY A 536 10.30 -10.58 24.55
N PHE A 537 10.41 -9.33 24.12
CA PHE A 537 11.04 -8.97 22.85
C PHE A 537 12.12 -7.93 23.06
N ALA A 538 13.37 -8.28 22.72
CA ALA A 538 14.55 -7.43 22.97
C ALA A 538 14.44 -6.01 22.35
N ARG A 539 13.66 -5.88 21.26
CA ARG A 539 13.41 -4.62 20.53
C ARG A 539 12.13 -3.89 20.94
N ALA A 540 11.25 -4.47 21.76
CA ALA A 540 10.02 -3.81 22.16
C ALA A 540 10.34 -2.59 23.05
N ARG A 541 9.76 -1.43 22.70
CA ARG A 541 9.88 -0.16 23.42
C ARG A 541 8.51 0.47 23.62
N ILE A 542 8.30 1.22 24.69
CA ILE A 542 7.06 1.98 24.93
C ILE A 542 7.00 3.19 24.00
N VAL A 543 5.89 3.37 23.30
CA VAL A 543 5.62 4.59 22.52
C VAL A 543 5.35 5.75 23.49
N PRO A 544 6.14 6.84 23.49
CA PRO A 544 5.96 7.94 24.43
C PRO A 544 4.57 8.58 24.32
N GLY A 545 3.98 8.93 25.46
CA GLY A 545 2.65 9.56 25.52
C GLY A 545 1.48 8.67 25.09
N SER A 546 1.72 7.38 24.80
CA SER A 546 0.67 6.41 24.55
C SER A 546 0.00 5.90 25.82
N GLU A 547 0.63 6.08 26.98
CA GLU A 547 0.21 5.43 28.21
C GLU A 547 -1.07 6.05 28.83
N THR A 548 -1.88 5.17 29.41
CA THR A 548 -3.10 5.51 30.14
C THR A 548 -3.08 4.78 31.48
N VAL A 549 -2.71 5.53 32.52
CA VAL A 549 -2.70 5.07 33.91
C VAL A 549 -4.02 5.40 34.58
N ILE A 550 -4.73 4.37 35.06
CA ILE A 550 -5.96 4.49 35.84
C ILE A 550 -5.72 3.90 37.22
N GLY A 551 -6.07 4.64 38.28
CA GLY A 551 -5.88 4.22 39.67
C GLY A 551 -6.88 4.91 40.61
N PRO A 552 -6.93 4.50 41.89
CA PRO A 552 -7.87 5.04 42.86
C PRO A 552 -7.55 6.49 43.25
N ASP A 553 -8.55 7.37 43.33
CA ASP A 553 -8.38 8.78 43.67
C ASP A 553 -7.82 8.96 45.09
N GLN A 554 -6.63 9.57 45.18
CA GLN A 554 -5.89 9.86 46.40
C GLN A 554 -6.35 11.16 47.09
N ARG A 555 -7.23 11.95 46.47
CA ARG A 555 -7.69 13.24 47.02
C ARG A 555 -8.81 13.01 48.03
N PRO A 556 -8.74 13.60 49.24
CA PRO A 556 -9.84 13.53 50.21
C PRO A 556 -11.13 14.12 49.62
N GLY A 557 -12.22 13.34 49.65
CA GLY A 557 -13.52 13.78 49.15
C GLY A 557 -14.46 12.64 48.76
N PRO A 558 -15.63 12.93 48.18
CA PRO A 558 -16.63 11.93 47.80
C PRO A 558 -16.17 10.90 46.76
N HIS A 559 -15.11 11.22 46.01
CA HIS A 559 -14.52 10.35 44.98
C HIS A 559 -13.29 9.56 45.47
N TYR A 560 -12.86 9.73 46.73
CA TYR A 560 -11.70 9.03 47.28
C TYR A 560 -11.80 7.50 47.07
N GLY A 561 -10.76 6.90 46.51
CA GLY A 561 -10.72 5.48 46.16
C GLY A 561 -11.41 5.10 44.84
N GLN A 562 -12.19 5.99 44.20
CA GLN A 562 -12.80 5.71 42.89
C GLN A 562 -11.74 5.73 41.79
N ALA A 563 -11.91 4.89 40.75
CA ALA A 563 -10.95 4.80 39.66
C ALA A 563 -10.98 6.08 38.79
N ILE A 564 -9.83 6.76 38.68
CA ILE A 564 -9.63 7.96 37.86
C ILE A 564 -8.37 7.84 37.01
N ARG A 565 -8.29 8.59 35.92
CA ARG A 565 -7.05 8.71 35.13
C ARG A 565 -6.04 9.57 35.88
N TYR A 566 -4.84 9.06 36.11
CA TYR A 566 -3.74 9.83 36.68
C TYR A 566 -3.07 10.72 35.62
N SER A 567 -2.34 11.73 36.08
CA SER A 567 -1.60 12.68 35.22
C SER A 567 -0.09 12.40 35.23
N ARG A 568 0.56 12.46 34.07
CA ARG A 568 2.01 12.26 33.96
C ARG A 568 2.76 13.47 34.53
N THR A 569 3.91 13.24 35.14
CA THR A 569 4.89 14.26 35.54
C THR A 569 6.31 13.82 35.23
N THR A 570 7.21 14.77 35.06
CA THR A 570 8.68 14.55 34.94
C THR A 570 9.40 14.68 36.28
N ARG A 571 8.72 15.19 37.32
CA ARG A 571 9.24 15.32 38.69
C ARG A 571 8.77 14.15 39.56
N GLU A 572 9.14 14.16 40.84
CA GLU A 572 8.57 13.24 41.84
C GLU A 572 7.03 13.32 41.82
N PRO A 573 6.31 12.19 41.65
CA PRO A 573 4.85 12.19 41.54
C PRO A 573 4.16 12.63 42.82
N GLY A 574 3.22 13.57 42.74
CA GLY A 574 2.25 13.86 43.79
C GLY A 574 0.97 13.02 43.71
N PRO A 575 -0.06 13.33 44.52
CA PRO A 575 -1.34 12.63 44.48
C PRO A 575 -2.01 12.65 43.10
N ASN A 576 -2.43 11.47 42.62
CA ASN A 576 -2.97 11.22 41.27
C ASN A 576 -2.01 11.55 40.12
N GLN A 577 -0.71 11.48 40.40
CA GLN A 577 0.33 11.60 39.39
C GLN A 577 1.16 10.33 39.28
N TYR A 578 1.83 10.17 38.14
CA TYR A 578 2.84 9.14 37.91
C TYR A 578 4.00 9.68 37.08
N ARG A 579 5.15 9.02 37.18
CA ARG A 579 6.32 9.23 36.33
C ARG A 579 6.65 7.90 35.66
N ILE A 580 7.05 7.93 34.38
CA ILE A 580 7.41 6.74 33.60
C ILE A 580 8.75 6.94 32.90
N ASN A 581 9.56 5.87 32.84
CA ASN A 581 10.76 5.80 32.01
C ASN A 581 10.41 5.16 30.65
N TYR A 582 10.64 5.86 29.53
CA TYR A 582 10.50 5.29 28.17
C TYR A 582 11.80 4.70 27.60
N VAL A 583 12.92 4.97 28.26
CA VAL A 583 14.24 4.43 27.90
C VAL A 583 15.02 4.12 29.17
N ASP A 584 15.97 3.19 29.07
CA ASP A 584 16.94 2.95 30.13
C ASP A 584 17.73 4.23 30.46
N GLN A 585 17.86 4.48 31.75
CA GLN A 585 18.61 5.59 32.33
C GLN A 585 20.01 5.10 32.74
N VAL A 586 20.93 6.04 32.96
CA VAL A 586 22.27 5.70 33.44
C VAL A 586 22.19 5.11 34.85
N GLU A 587 22.53 3.83 35.00
CA GLU A 587 22.68 3.17 36.30
C GLU A 587 23.89 3.75 37.07
N PRO A 588 23.86 3.73 38.42
CA PRO A 588 25.02 4.12 39.24
C PRO A 588 26.23 3.25 38.89
N THR A 589 27.39 3.88 38.66
CA THR A 589 28.66 3.17 38.45
C THR A 589 29.08 2.33 39.65
N ASP A 590 28.60 2.68 40.85
CA ASP A 590 28.72 1.88 42.06
C ASP A 590 27.47 2.01 42.94
N TYR A 591 26.73 0.91 43.08
CA TYR A 591 25.56 0.84 43.96
C TYR A 591 25.91 1.00 45.45
N ARG A 592 27.18 0.83 45.86
CA ARG A 592 27.63 1.07 47.24
C ARG A 592 27.39 2.53 47.66
N LEU A 593 27.41 3.47 46.71
CA LEU A 593 27.09 4.89 46.93
C LEU A 593 25.62 5.14 47.32
N LEU A 594 24.72 4.18 47.03
CA LEU A 594 23.32 4.22 47.46
C LEU A 594 23.07 3.54 48.81
N GLY A 595 24.11 3.07 49.50
CA GLY A 595 24.02 2.43 50.82
C GLY A 595 24.11 0.90 50.83
N PHE A 596 24.37 0.26 49.67
CA PHE A 596 24.44 -1.20 49.56
C PHE A 596 25.80 -1.78 49.96
N SER A 597 25.78 -2.95 50.59
CA SER A 597 27.01 -3.65 51.00
C SER A 597 27.72 -4.33 49.83
N ASN A 598 29.03 -4.59 49.99
CA ASN A 598 29.82 -5.33 49.00
C ASN A 598 29.20 -6.69 48.63
N ALA A 599 28.62 -7.41 49.60
CA ALA A 599 28.01 -8.71 49.36
C ALA A 599 26.74 -8.62 48.50
N GLU A 600 25.89 -7.60 48.73
CA GLU A 600 24.70 -7.37 47.90
C GLU A 600 25.07 -6.98 46.48
N VAL A 601 26.04 -6.08 46.33
CA VAL A 601 26.46 -5.59 45.00
C VAL A 601 27.14 -6.72 44.21
N SER A 602 28.02 -7.53 44.82
CA SER A 602 28.60 -8.68 44.12
C SER A 602 27.60 -9.81 43.84
N ALA A 603 26.56 -9.99 44.66
CA ALA A 603 25.45 -10.90 44.35
C ALA A 603 24.55 -10.37 43.20
N PHE A 604 24.53 -9.06 42.94
CA PHE A 604 23.88 -8.45 41.79
C PHE A 604 24.75 -8.48 40.54
N GLU A 605 26.04 -8.14 40.64
CA GLU A 605 27.03 -8.25 39.57
C GLU A 605 27.07 -9.68 38.99
N ALA A 606 26.95 -10.71 39.85
CA ALA A 606 26.88 -12.12 39.45
C ALA A 606 25.68 -12.48 38.55
N LEU A 607 24.60 -11.68 38.53
CA LEU A 607 23.45 -11.90 37.65
C LEU A 607 23.77 -11.61 36.17
N SER A 608 24.90 -10.97 35.87
CA SER A 608 25.34 -10.67 34.50
C SER A 608 24.28 -9.92 33.66
N GLY A 609 23.49 -9.05 34.31
CA GLY A 609 22.41 -8.27 33.68
C GLY A 609 21.03 -8.95 33.64
N ALA A 610 20.91 -10.23 34.02
CA ALA A 610 19.62 -10.90 34.11
C ALA A 610 18.76 -10.36 35.27
N TYR A 611 17.45 -10.25 35.04
CA TYR A 611 16.50 -9.90 36.10
C TYR A 611 16.35 -11.06 37.11
N SER A 612 16.37 -10.76 38.41
CA SER A 612 16.08 -11.72 39.46
C SER A 612 15.14 -11.17 40.52
N ALA A 613 13.99 -11.81 40.67
CA ALA A 613 12.98 -11.46 41.67
C ALA A 613 13.42 -11.74 43.13
N THR A 614 14.49 -12.52 43.33
CA THR A 614 15.03 -12.85 44.67
C THR A 614 16.20 -11.94 45.07
N ASN A 615 16.82 -11.23 44.13
CA ASN A 615 17.89 -10.27 44.40
C ASN A 615 17.28 -8.87 44.64
N PHE A 616 17.53 -8.27 45.80
CA PHE A 616 16.95 -6.97 46.17
C PHE A 616 17.30 -5.83 45.20
N LEU A 617 18.58 -5.76 44.78
CA LEU A 617 19.04 -4.74 43.84
C LEU A 617 18.32 -4.89 42.49
N SER A 618 18.27 -6.10 41.94
CA SER A 618 17.59 -6.37 40.65
C SER A 618 16.07 -6.17 40.70
N ALA A 619 15.42 -6.56 41.81
CA ALA A 619 13.96 -6.50 41.93
C ALA A 619 13.41 -5.11 42.29
N PHE A 620 14.15 -4.27 43.03
CA PHE A 620 13.60 -3.03 43.60
C PHE A 620 14.39 -1.75 43.29
N ILE A 621 15.69 -1.85 43.00
CA ILE A 621 16.56 -0.67 42.83
C ILE A 621 16.90 -0.47 41.35
N GLN A 622 17.33 -1.52 40.66
CA GLN A 622 17.62 -1.54 39.23
C GLN A 622 16.43 -1.04 38.37
N PRO A 623 15.16 -1.43 38.63
CA PRO A 623 14.05 -1.00 37.80
C PRO A 623 13.93 0.52 37.69
N ARG A 624 14.32 1.28 38.71
CA ARG A 624 14.30 2.76 38.70
C ARG A 624 15.08 3.38 37.53
N PHE A 625 16.06 2.65 37.01
CA PHE A 625 16.93 3.06 35.91
C PHE A 625 16.57 2.39 34.59
N ARG A 626 15.46 1.65 34.53
CA ARG A 626 15.06 0.87 33.35
C ARG A 626 13.77 1.39 32.75
N GLU A 627 13.61 1.13 31.47
CA GLU A 627 12.36 1.38 30.75
C GLU A 627 11.17 0.65 31.40
N GLY A 628 9.97 1.23 31.30
CA GLY A 628 8.75 0.63 31.83
C GLY A 628 8.61 0.73 33.35
N TYR A 629 9.54 1.38 34.04
CA TYR A 629 9.37 1.75 35.43
C TYR A 629 8.36 2.88 35.58
N VAL A 630 7.25 2.60 36.29
CA VAL A 630 6.20 3.57 36.59
C VAL A 630 6.17 3.85 38.09
N GLN A 631 6.50 5.08 38.48
CA GLN A 631 6.54 5.55 39.86
C GLN A 631 5.24 6.26 40.24
N PHE A 632 4.81 6.09 41.50
CA PHE A 632 3.65 6.74 42.10
C PHE A 632 4.04 7.56 43.35
N TYR A 633 3.06 8.28 43.92
CA TYR A 633 3.27 9.05 45.15
C TYR A 633 3.77 8.15 46.30
N SER A 634 4.95 8.47 46.80
CA SER A 634 5.75 7.60 47.68
C SER A 634 5.92 8.14 49.10
N ASP A 635 5.07 9.09 49.52
CA ASP A 635 5.03 9.57 50.91
C ASP A 635 4.64 8.41 51.86
N PRO A 636 5.45 8.11 52.90
CA PRO A 636 5.13 7.03 53.83
C PRO A 636 3.85 7.29 54.64
N ASN A 637 3.45 8.56 54.82
CA ASN A 637 2.26 8.91 55.60
C ASN A 637 0.96 8.85 54.78
N VAL A 638 1.07 8.85 53.45
CA VAL A 638 -0.07 8.84 52.53
C VAL A 638 0.00 7.58 51.66
N PRO A 639 -0.61 6.46 52.10
CA PRO A 639 -0.71 5.26 51.29
C PRO A 639 -1.64 5.46 50.10
N LEU A 640 -1.45 4.67 49.04
CA LEU A 640 -2.42 4.62 47.95
C LEU A 640 -3.74 4.06 48.49
N PRO A 641 -4.92 4.62 48.15
CA PRO A 641 -6.20 4.04 48.54
C PRO A 641 -6.33 2.62 47.98
N GLN A 642 -7.15 1.80 48.64
CA GLN A 642 -7.39 0.42 48.21
C GLN A 642 -8.10 0.39 46.86
N GLY A 643 -7.54 -0.35 45.91
CA GLY A 643 -8.05 -0.48 44.54
C GLY A 643 -7.02 -1.17 43.64
N ASN A 644 -7.20 -1.04 42.33
CA ASN A 644 -6.24 -1.52 41.33
C ASN A 644 -5.68 -0.33 40.55
N ILE A 645 -4.38 -0.37 40.25
CA ILE A 645 -3.78 0.45 39.20
C ILE A 645 -3.70 -0.40 37.93
N ARG A 646 -4.18 0.15 36.81
CA ARG A 646 -4.06 -0.43 35.47
C ARG A 646 -3.34 0.54 34.55
N ILE A 647 -2.47 0.01 33.69
CA ILE A 647 -1.58 0.79 32.83
C ILE A 647 -1.71 0.29 31.39
N GLY A 648 -2.55 0.92 30.58
CA GLY A 648 -2.51 0.71 29.12
C GLY A 648 -1.36 1.49 28.50
N TYR A 649 -0.75 0.98 27.42
CA TYR A 649 0.28 1.68 26.65
C TYR A 649 0.44 1.01 25.28
N ARG A 650 0.98 1.73 24.29
CA ARG A 650 1.41 1.14 23.02
C ARG A 650 2.89 0.82 23.07
N PHE A 651 3.29 -0.28 22.43
CA PHE A 651 4.68 -0.66 22.25
C PHE A 651 5.04 -0.70 20.75
N GLN A 652 6.31 -0.44 20.44
CA GLN A 652 6.88 -0.45 19.09
C GLN A 652 8.16 -1.28 19.03
N PHE A 653 8.62 -1.64 17.84
CA PHE A 653 9.88 -2.40 17.64
C PHE A 653 11.02 -1.57 17.01
N THR A 654 10.76 -0.29 16.76
CA THR A 654 11.63 0.63 16.03
C THR A 654 12.56 1.43 16.95
N GLY A 655 13.84 1.46 16.59
CA GLY A 655 14.89 2.26 17.22
C GLY A 655 15.39 3.38 16.30
N ALA A 656 16.08 4.37 16.88
CA ALA A 656 16.53 5.57 16.17
C ALA A 656 17.56 5.34 15.03
N GLY A 657 18.12 4.14 14.92
CA GLY A 657 19.09 3.77 13.88
C GLY A 657 18.56 2.82 12.79
N ASP A 658 17.29 2.40 12.88
CA ASP A 658 16.70 1.50 11.88
C ASP A 658 16.42 2.23 10.56
N ARG A 659 16.51 1.52 9.44
CA ARG A 659 16.27 2.09 8.10
C ARG A 659 15.16 1.35 7.39
N PHE A 660 14.21 2.11 6.84
CA PHE A 660 13.08 1.61 6.06
C PHE A 660 13.21 2.01 4.60
N SER A 661 12.97 1.06 3.71
CA SER A 661 12.85 1.27 2.28
C SER A 661 11.63 0.54 1.76
N VAL A 662 10.86 1.15 0.87
CA VAL A 662 9.71 0.49 0.24
C VAL A 662 9.87 0.50 -1.28
N ASP A 663 9.82 -0.68 -1.89
CA ASP A 663 9.59 -0.82 -3.33
C ASP A 663 8.09 -1.08 -3.54
N TYR A 664 7.42 -0.36 -4.44
CA TYR A 664 6.00 -0.54 -4.70
C TYR A 664 5.54 0.02 -6.04
N ASP A 665 4.45 -0.53 -6.57
CA ASP A 665 3.73 0.04 -7.70
C ASP A 665 2.82 1.17 -7.20
N SER A 666 3.20 2.42 -7.46
CA SER A 666 2.37 3.58 -7.08
C SER A 666 1.17 3.71 -8.02
N ARG A 667 -0.05 3.56 -7.49
CA ARG A 667 -1.29 3.88 -8.23
C ARG A 667 -1.62 5.38 -8.20
N GLN A 668 -0.86 6.19 -7.46
CA GLN A 668 -0.98 7.66 -7.50
C GLN A 668 -0.34 8.23 -8.76
N LEU A 669 0.72 7.57 -9.27
CA LEU A 669 1.47 7.97 -10.47
C LEU A 669 1.22 6.97 -11.60
N ILE A 670 0.40 7.34 -12.58
CA ILE A 670 0.21 6.53 -13.78
C ILE A 670 1.06 7.06 -14.92
N SER A 671 1.81 6.18 -15.58
CA SER A 671 2.48 6.47 -16.85
C SER A 671 1.64 5.92 -18.01
N ALA A 672 1.21 6.83 -18.89
CA ALA A 672 0.57 6.51 -20.15
C ALA A 672 1.61 6.56 -21.27
N LEU A 673 1.90 5.40 -21.86
CA LEU A 673 2.80 5.26 -23.01
C LEU A 673 1.96 4.97 -24.25
N ILE A 674 2.02 5.85 -25.25
CA ILE A 674 1.26 5.73 -26.50
C ILE A 674 2.22 5.86 -27.69
N THR A 675 2.30 4.79 -28.47
CA THR A 675 3.05 4.73 -29.72
C THR A 675 2.08 4.80 -30.90
N ILE A 676 2.19 5.83 -31.71
CA ILE A 676 1.42 5.97 -32.94
C ILE A 676 2.31 5.56 -34.12
N ARG A 677 1.86 4.58 -34.90
CA ARG A 677 2.49 4.14 -36.15
C ARG A 677 1.66 4.56 -37.36
N ASN A 678 2.26 5.28 -38.29
CA ASN A 678 1.62 5.67 -39.54
C ASN A 678 2.12 4.81 -40.71
N TYR A 679 1.20 4.35 -41.55
CA TYR A 679 1.46 3.61 -42.78
C TYR A 679 1.36 4.54 -44.01
N PRO A 680 2.50 4.91 -44.64
CA PRO A 680 2.49 5.76 -45.83
C PRO A 680 2.00 4.99 -47.07
N GLN A 681 1.22 5.65 -47.93
CA GLN A 681 0.77 5.09 -49.21
C GLN A 681 1.91 5.09 -50.24
N SER A 682 2.78 4.08 -50.19
CA SER A 682 3.81 3.83 -51.19
C SER A 682 4.07 2.33 -51.34
N SER A 683 4.71 1.92 -52.43
CA SER A 683 5.06 0.51 -52.71
C SER A 683 6.10 -0.10 -51.76
N LEU A 684 6.71 0.69 -50.88
CA LEU A 684 7.61 0.25 -49.82
C LEU A 684 7.19 0.91 -48.49
N PRO A 685 6.13 0.41 -47.83
CA PRO A 685 5.63 0.99 -46.59
C PRO A 685 6.52 0.60 -45.41
N ASN A 686 7.55 1.39 -45.14
CA ASN A 686 8.23 1.37 -43.84
C ASN A 686 7.39 2.20 -42.86
N PRO A 687 6.72 1.59 -41.86
CA PRO A 687 5.90 2.33 -40.92
C PRO A 687 6.75 3.24 -40.04
N GLN A 688 6.37 4.51 -39.96
CA GLN A 688 7.03 5.48 -39.07
C GLN A 688 6.29 5.53 -37.75
N GLY A 689 7.02 5.32 -36.64
CA GLY A 689 6.48 5.30 -35.29
C GLY A 689 6.95 6.50 -34.47
N ILE A 690 6.06 7.05 -33.65
CA ILE A 690 6.41 7.98 -32.58
C ILE A 690 5.82 7.47 -31.26
N THR A 691 6.66 7.35 -30.23
CA THR A 691 6.24 7.05 -28.86
C THR A 691 6.20 8.34 -28.05
N VAL A 692 5.07 8.58 -27.39
CA VAL A 692 4.90 9.67 -26.43
C VAL A 692 4.56 9.03 -25.07
N GLN A 693 5.26 9.47 -24.04
CA GLN A 693 5.02 9.10 -22.65
C GLN A 693 4.63 10.35 -21.88
N ALA A 694 3.63 10.24 -21.00
CA ALA A 694 3.49 11.17 -19.89
C ALA A 694 3.13 10.42 -18.61
N THR A 695 3.61 10.97 -17.50
CA THR A 695 3.23 10.53 -16.16
C THR A 695 2.30 11.57 -15.55
N ALA A 696 1.28 11.12 -14.82
CA ALA A 696 0.30 11.98 -14.17
C ALA A 696 0.06 11.52 -12.74
N ALA A 697 0.13 12.47 -11.80
CA ALA A 697 -0.22 12.27 -10.41
C ALA A 697 -1.72 12.54 -10.19
N VAL A 698 -2.44 11.61 -9.57
CA VAL A 698 -3.83 11.80 -9.13
C VAL A 698 -3.84 12.85 -8.00
N ARG A 699 -4.43 14.03 -8.25
CA ARG A 699 -4.34 15.16 -7.30
C ARG A 699 -5.30 15.06 -6.12
N ASN A 700 -6.36 14.27 -6.24
CA ASN A 700 -7.52 14.32 -5.34
C ASN A 700 -7.81 12.99 -4.65
N ILE A 701 -6.76 12.36 -4.14
CA ILE A 701 -6.87 11.09 -3.42
C ILE A 701 -7.46 11.36 -2.04
N LEU A 702 -8.49 10.61 -1.66
CA LEU A 702 -8.91 10.48 -0.25
C LEU A 702 -7.71 9.96 0.56
N ARG A 703 -7.14 10.84 1.39
CA ARG A 703 -6.09 10.55 2.37
C ARG A 703 -6.67 10.12 3.71
#